data_AF-A0A1H6LIA1-F1
#
_entry.id   AF-A0A1H6LIA1-F1
#
_cell.length_a   1.000
_cell.length_b   1.000
_cell.length_c   1.000
_cell.angle_alpha   90.00
_cell.angle_beta   90.00
_cell.angle_gamma   90.00
#
_symmetry.space_group_name_H-M   'P 1'
#
loop_
_entity.id
_entity.type
_entity.pdbx_description
1 polymer ?
#
loop_
_entity_poly.entity_id
_entity_poly.type
_entity_poly.pdbx_seq_one_letter_code
_entity_poly.pdbx_strand_id
1 'polypeptide(L)'
;MGLWSFVKPAANRHTVSAWLLVSALALAVSGCGGGSDSADSAPPVATPPVVTPPTQTPPPADDLPEPALENAPSADIKPLPKPGGPSLPPPPAELRLSAAYNKSTAATAVFAVSASSSGDENNNNTAAKAIDGDLTSRWESAWGNGVADADNAWLQFDFGAKTAIGYIKLHWENAYAEEYAIYISDDGQDWYQLRYVTGAQGGTEEFFNLDIDARYVRLQGISRHTRYGYSLFEVEFKTPGSDNSLPRLDTSYVPYPLSGNGRQPLPAPDEPVESVRFTLADGTLVTRFGMVGRSRHARERGEEWNEIGFGLNETVDAQGNPADKGPGAHLNFVANYFKNRTWGVEFIDNSNVAGVTAPRIIVNQYYLQAQKGGGHSFVRRFDEPNVTGFGWMSPGRLLDNSTYLSDGAPCPVVQKPANGVLLNPNTGYNGIIGANDGCSVVFDTYPGHRALSANADGVMVPNGNNVAARALKKGDIIEFTGSFFSTREVMDAIGDNGGFRYYTNELTYVMGQGLRPWYGVQPRLMNQPLPDSTLQGGLGSVSYDYADNATFIFQQPHNNIGMQNMQRFMEGRRWLHTNLWTGEHNEDGNDRNDAGRLLQGPRFNQSSCFNCHVSNGRSVAPTVVNQRLDTMAIRTGVTGTDANGNYLPHPIYGQAMQMNARSTTTGAVQNWGNAAVVAGFTTKNVQLADGTVVELRKPEIAFEGPTPEAYSVRSAQPLIGMGLLEAIADETILARVRTTPDADGVLGTANYAYDPETGDVRLGRYGWKAGKVSLRHQVANAALLDMSVTSSIYPNRNCLAGATHCDAASGTEPGLPDEALQLMTEYLHLLAVPAQRSLVSGFPKGVSPMAYLDVEPAKIAQGEQVFKAIRCNACHVSEVQTSARSAFDEVRNQTIRPYTDMLLHDMGEELADNFAEGLAGGSMWRTPALWGIGYTEHVAAGTPVGYLHDSRARTLTEAILWHGGEAEVIKNRFINLPTEERQALLAFLKSL
;
A
#
# COMPACT_ATOMS: atom_id res chain seq x y z
N MET A 1 1.51 -39.66 -33.78
CA MET A 1 1.12 -41.06 -34.12
C MET A 1 2.29 -41.96 -33.74
N GLY A 2 2.07 -43.06 -33.02
CA GLY A 2 3.15 -43.90 -32.44
C GLY A 2 3.76 -43.24 -31.18
N LEU A 3 4.01 -43.88 -30.03
CA LEU A 3 4.22 -45.29 -29.65
C LEU A 3 5.51 -45.89 -30.24
N TRP A 4 6.40 -46.59 -29.49
CA TRP A 4 6.33 -47.03 -28.08
C TRP A 4 7.72 -47.29 -27.45
N SER A 5 7.76 -47.60 -26.15
CA SER A 5 8.97 -47.82 -25.33
C SER A 5 9.42 -49.29 -25.25
N PHE A 6 10.71 -49.54 -24.99
CA PHE A 6 11.28 -50.69 -24.22
C PHE A 6 12.74 -50.29 -23.82
N VAL A 7 13.19 -50.21 -22.55
CA VAL A 7 13.33 -51.16 -21.42
C VAL A 7 14.81 -51.63 -21.20
N LYS A 8 15.24 -51.56 -19.93
CA LYS A 8 16.53 -51.93 -19.29
C LYS A 8 16.77 -53.47 -19.31
N PRO A 9 18.00 -54.03 -19.06
CA PRO A 9 18.64 -53.96 -17.72
C PRO A 9 20.19 -54.15 -17.57
N ALA A 10 20.68 -53.80 -16.36
CA ALA A 10 21.69 -54.46 -15.48
C ALA A 10 23.01 -55.08 -16.06
N ALA A 11 24.21 -55.01 -15.43
CA ALA A 11 24.69 -54.57 -14.09
C ALA A 11 26.21 -54.14 -14.18
N ASN A 12 27.19 -54.30 -13.26
CA ASN A 12 27.31 -54.97 -11.95
C ASN A 12 28.57 -54.57 -11.12
N ARG A 13 28.58 -54.95 -9.81
CA ARG A 13 29.71 -55.21 -8.86
C ARG A 13 30.89 -54.22 -8.64
N HIS A 14 30.85 -53.58 -7.46
CA HIS A 14 31.80 -53.68 -6.32
C HIS A 14 33.27 -53.15 -6.31
N THR A 15 33.51 -52.24 -5.34
CA THR A 15 34.54 -52.27 -4.24
C THR A 15 35.97 -51.69 -4.34
N VAL A 16 36.23 -50.73 -3.41
CA VAL A 16 37.35 -50.66 -2.42
C VAL A 16 38.65 -49.87 -2.73
N SER A 17 38.80 -48.74 -2.00
CA SER A 17 39.99 -48.15 -1.33
C SER A 17 41.29 -47.78 -2.10
N ALA A 18 42.22 -46.96 -1.58
CA ALA A 18 42.22 -45.78 -0.66
C ALA A 18 43.68 -45.25 -0.51
N TRP A 19 43.87 -44.02 0.04
CA TRP A 19 45.17 -43.42 0.48
C TRP A 19 46.18 -43.05 -0.65
N LEU A 20 47.16 -42.12 -0.55
CA LEU A 20 47.57 -41.14 0.50
C LEU A 20 48.54 -40.03 -0.05
N LEU A 21 48.84 -39.02 0.80
CA LEU A 21 50.07 -38.17 0.82
C LEU A 21 50.28 -37.16 -0.34
N VAL A 22 50.94 -35.98 -0.22
CA VAL A 22 51.78 -35.35 0.84
C VAL A 22 51.40 -33.85 1.06
N SER A 23 51.69 -33.35 2.28
CA SER A 23 51.89 -31.98 2.82
C SER A 23 52.57 -30.90 1.90
N ALA A 24 52.74 -29.61 2.25
CA ALA A 24 52.75 -28.93 3.57
C ALA A 24 52.52 -27.38 3.55
N LEU A 25 52.51 -26.80 4.76
CA LEU A 25 52.75 -25.41 5.22
C LEU A 25 53.85 -24.61 4.48
N ALA A 26 53.99 -23.26 4.56
CA ALA A 26 53.29 -22.20 5.32
C ALA A 26 53.60 -20.75 4.83
N LEU A 27 52.91 -19.77 5.43
CA LEU A 27 53.19 -18.33 5.71
C LEU A 27 54.59 -17.72 5.38
N ALA A 28 54.77 -16.39 5.24
CA ALA A 28 53.92 -15.21 4.98
C ALA A 28 54.81 -13.91 4.96
N VAL A 29 54.17 -12.72 4.99
CA VAL A 29 54.68 -11.38 5.42
C VAL A 29 55.25 -10.42 4.36
N SER A 30 54.57 -9.27 4.29
CA SER A 30 54.72 -7.99 3.58
C SER A 30 56.10 -7.31 3.42
N GLY A 31 56.23 -6.45 2.40
CA GLY A 31 57.20 -5.34 2.30
C GLY A 31 56.74 -4.24 1.32
N CYS A 32 57.02 -2.96 1.60
CA CYS A 32 56.42 -1.78 0.95
C CYS A 32 57.20 -1.21 -0.26
N GLY A 33 56.50 -0.42 -1.10
CA GLY A 33 57.05 0.49 -2.13
C GLY A 33 56.90 -0.02 -3.58
N GLY A 34 56.74 0.80 -4.61
CA GLY A 34 56.58 2.27 -4.65
C GLY A 34 57.30 2.91 -5.84
N GLY A 35 56.58 3.40 -6.85
CA GLY A 35 57.16 4.06 -8.04
C GLY A 35 56.15 4.18 -9.21
N SER A 36 56.36 5.17 -10.08
CA SER A 36 55.53 5.45 -11.26
C SER A 36 55.93 4.60 -12.48
N ASP A 37 55.00 4.41 -13.42
CA ASP A 37 55.07 5.08 -14.73
C ASP A 37 53.79 4.86 -15.56
N SER A 38 53.62 5.65 -16.63
CA SER A 38 52.38 5.79 -17.38
C SER A 38 52.31 4.95 -18.66
N ALA A 39 51.16 4.30 -18.91
CA ALA A 39 50.77 3.80 -20.23
C ALA A 39 49.23 3.79 -20.37
N ASP A 40 48.72 4.08 -21.58
CA ASP A 40 47.29 4.16 -21.84
C ASP A 40 46.56 2.82 -21.67
N SER A 41 45.56 2.81 -20.80
CA SER A 41 44.43 1.87 -20.88
C SER A 41 43.21 2.51 -20.23
N ALA A 42 42.16 2.73 -21.02
CA ALA A 42 40.86 3.08 -20.45
C ALA A 42 40.35 1.85 -19.66
N PRO A 43 39.79 2.03 -18.44
CA PRO A 43 39.15 0.93 -17.75
C PRO A 43 38.00 0.40 -18.62
N PRO A 44 37.76 -0.92 -18.66
CA PRO A 44 36.67 -1.47 -19.45
C PRO A 44 35.35 -0.90 -18.95
N VAL A 45 34.57 -0.28 -19.85
CA VAL A 45 33.21 0.15 -19.54
C VAL A 45 32.42 -1.10 -19.15
N ALA A 46 32.07 -1.20 -17.88
CA ALA A 46 31.18 -2.24 -17.40
C ALA A 46 29.81 -2.03 -18.04
N THR A 47 29.53 -2.78 -19.11
CA THR A 47 28.19 -2.86 -19.68
C THR A 47 27.24 -3.30 -18.56
N PRO A 48 26.12 -2.60 -18.32
CA PRO A 48 25.11 -3.09 -17.38
C PRO A 48 24.70 -4.50 -17.83
N PRO A 49 24.54 -5.46 -16.90
CA PRO A 49 24.28 -6.84 -17.27
C PRO A 49 23.00 -6.91 -18.09
N VAL A 50 23.05 -7.64 -19.21
CA VAL A 50 21.83 -8.02 -19.92
C VAL A 50 21.05 -8.92 -18.96
N VAL A 51 19.90 -8.42 -18.50
CA VAL A 51 19.00 -9.18 -17.62
C VAL A 51 18.30 -10.25 -18.46
N THR A 52 19.00 -11.35 -18.73
CA THR A 52 18.34 -12.63 -18.98
C THR A 52 17.55 -12.98 -17.72
N PRO A 53 16.24 -13.29 -17.83
CA PRO A 53 15.47 -13.79 -16.69
C PRO A 53 16.18 -14.97 -16.03
N PRO A 54 16.11 -15.12 -14.70
CA PRO A 54 16.82 -16.18 -13.99
C PRO A 54 16.39 -17.56 -14.53
N THR A 55 17.33 -18.27 -15.15
CA THR A 55 17.12 -19.62 -15.69
C THR A 55 17.12 -20.72 -14.61
N GLN A 56 17.11 -20.33 -13.33
CA GLN A 56 16.50 -21.14 -12.29
C GLN A 56 14.98 -21.09 -12.46
N THR A 57 14.46 -21.95 -13.34
CA THR A 57 13.16 -22.56 -13.09
C THR A 57 13.18 -23.05 -11.64
N PRO A 58 12.15 -22.76 -10.82
CA PRO A 58 11.97 -23.46 -9.55
C PRO A 58 12.03 -24.98 -9.81
N PRO A 59 12.45 -25.82 -8.83
CA PRO A 59 12.20 -27.25 -8.94
C PRO A 59 10.71 -27.45 -9.24
N PRO A 60 10.34 -28.34 -10.18
CA PRO A 60 8.95 -28.47 -10.60
C PRO A 60 8.07 -28.73 -9.39
N ALA A 61 7.01 -27.94 -9.25
CA ALA A 61 6.01 -28.09 -8.20
C ALA A 61 5.07 -29.27 -8.54
N ASP A 62 5.67 -30.46 -8.69
CA ASP A 62 4.94 -31.70 -8.88
C ASP A 62 4.07 -31.99 -7.64
N ASP A 63 2.88 -32.53 -7.88
CA ASP A 63 1.89 -32.98 -6.89
C ASP A 63 1.25 -31.93 -5.95
N LEU A 64 1.24 -30.63 -6.32
CA LEU A 64 0.17 -29.71 -5.92
C LEU A 64 -0.72 -29.33 -7.13
N PRO A 65 -2.06 -29.45 -7.05
CA PRO A 65 -2.93 -28.97 -8.11
C PRO A 65 -2.81 -27.45 -8.27
N GLU A 66 -2.95 -26.92 -9.50
CA GLU A 66 -3.15 -25.48 -9.72
C GLU A 66 -4.27 -25.02 -8.78
N PRO A 67 -4.02 -24.08 -7.83
CA PRO A 67 -5.06 -23.62 -6.93
C PRO A 67 -6.24 -23.09 -7.74
N ALA A 68 -7.46 -23.36 -7.27
CA ALA A 68 -8.64 -22.70 -7.83
C ALA A 68 -8.38 -21.19 -7.86
N LEU A 69 -8.52 -20.58 -9.04
CA LEU A 69 -8.23 -19.16 -9.22
C LEU A 69 -9.15 -18.37 -8.29
N GLU A 70 -8.57 -17.78 -7.26
CA GLU A 70 -9.18 -16.63 -6.62
C GLU A 70 -9.26 -15.56 -7.70
N ASN A 71 -10.45 -15.01 -7.92
CA ASN A 71 -10.59 -13.81 -8.75
C ASN A 71 -9.56 -12.78 -8.26
N ALA A 72 -8.92 -12.06 -9.19
CA ALA A 72 -8.03 -10.95 -8.85
C ALA A 72 -8.73 -10.08 -7.80
N PRO A 73 -8.10 -9.79 -6.64
CA PRO A 73 -8.80 -9.25 -5.49
C PRO A 73 -9.36 -7.87 -5.84
N SER A 74 -10.66 -7.83 -6.10
CA SER A 74 -11.39 -6.63 -6.47
C SER A 74 -11.45 -5.67 -5.28
N ALA A 75 -11.91 -4.44 -5.54
CA ALA A 75 -12.20 -3.47 -4.48
C ALA A 75 -13.42 -3.87 -3.62
N ASP A 76 -14.02 -5.04 -3.86
CA ASP A 76 -15.11 -5.60 -3.05
C ASP A 76 -14.57 -6.01 -1.69
N ILE A 77 -14.66 -5.07 -0.74
CA ILE A 77 -14.52 -5.28 0.68
C ILE A 77 -15.34 -6.52 1.06
N LYS A 78 -14.77 -7.46 1.85
CA LYS A 78 -15.57 -8.55 2.44
C LYS A 78 -16.81 -7.93 3.11
N PRO A 79 -18.03 -8.41 2.81
CA PRO A 79 -19.24 -7.77 3.29
C PRO A 79 -19.22 -7.66 4.81
N LEU A 80 -19.40 -6.43 5.33
CA LEU A 80 -19.47 -6.18 6.76
C LEU A 80 -20.70 -6.90 7.34
N PRO A 81 -20.63 -7.43 8.58
CA PRO A 81 -21.77 -8.05 9.25
C PRO A 81 -23.05 -7.21 9.18
N LYS A 82 -24.19 -7.88 9.00
CA LYS A 82 -25.52 -7.25 8.94
C LYS A 82 -25.75 -6.40 10.20
N PRO A 83 -25.99 -5.08 10.07
CA PRO A 83 -26.19 -4.21 11.23
C PRO A 83 -27.35 -4.69 12.11
N GLY A 84 -27.07 -4.93 13.40
CA GLY A 84 -28.02 -5.52 14.34
C GLY A 84 -28.06 -7.04 14.35
N GLY A 85 -27.16 -7.73 13.62
CA GLY A 85 -26.93 -9.16 13.75
C GLY A 85 -26.59 -9.57 15.19
N PRO A 86 -27.00 -10.76 15.65
CA PRO A 86 -26.83 -11.19 17.03
C PRO A 86 -25.34 -11.33 17.39
N SER A 87 -24.99 -10.95 18.62
CA SER A 87 -23.66 -11.13 19.19
C SER A 87 -23.79 -11.65 20.61
N LEU A 88 -23.42 -12.91 20.82
CA LEU A 88 -23.43 -13.56 22.13
C LEU A 88 -22.01 -13.52 22.74
N PRO A 89 -21.87 -13.57 24.08
CA PRO A 89 -20.55 -13.63 24.71
C PRO A 89 -19.71 -14.82 24.21
N PRO A 90 -18.38 -14.69 24.13
CA PRO A 90 -17.51 -15.81 23.75
C PRO A 90 -17.55 -16.93 24.81
N PRO A 91 -17.25 -18.19 24.46
CA PRO A 91 -17.26 -19.32 25.38
C PRO A 91 -16.48 -19.06 26.68
N PRO A 92 -17.08 -19.29 27.86
CA PRO A 92 -16.39 -19.23 29.13
C PRO A 92 -15.47 -20.45 29.30
N ALA A 93 -14.62 -20.46 30.32
CA ALA A 93 -13.54 -21.45 30.45
C ALA A 93 -14.05 -22.90 30.58
N GLU A 94 -15.22 -23.08 31.18
CA GLU A 94 -15.92 -24.34 31.41
C GLU A 94 -16.60 -24.94 30.17
N LEU A 95 -16.68 -24.20 29.06
CA LEU A 95 -17.06 -24.71 27.74
C LEU A 95 -15.84 -24.91 26.81
N ARG A 96 -14.64 -24.52 27.25
CA ARG A 96 -13.39 -24.72 26.51
C ARG A 96 -12.73 -26.02 26.94
N LEU A 97 -12.06 -26.67 25.98
CA LEU A 97 -11.33 -27.89 26.21
C LEU A 97 -10.19 -27.67 27.23
N SER A 98 -10.06 -28.58 28.19
CA SER A 98 -8.95 -28.56 29.15
C SER A 98 -7.59 -28.58 28.46
N ALA A 99 -6.66 -27.73 28.91
CA ALA A 99 -5.27 -27.72 28.44
C ALA A 99 -4.49 -29.03 28.72
N ALA A 100 -5.05 -29.93 29.54
CA ALA A 100 -4.53 -31.27 29.79
C ALA A 100 -5.11 -32.35 28.84
N TYR A 101 -6.03 -32.01 27.94
CA TYR A 101 -6.56 -32.94 26.94
C TYR A 101 -5.46 -33.31 25.94
N ASN A 102 -5.26 -34.61 25.71
CA ASN A 102 -4.21 -35.06 24.80
C ASN A 102 -4.63 -34.93 23.33
N LYS A 103 -3.96 -34.02 22.61
CA LYS A 103 -4.15 -33.78 21.17
C LYS A 103 -3.08 -34.46 20.29
N SER A 104 -2.26 -35.35 20.85
CA SER A 104 -1.13 -35.99 20.14
C SER A 104 -1.52 -37.03 19.09
N THR A 105 -2.81 -37.33 18.94
CA THR A 105 -3.37 -38.30 18.00
C THR A 105 -4.32 -37.61 17.04
N ALA A 106 -4.50 -38.17 15.84
CA ALA A 106 -5.50 -37.68 14.90
C ALA A 106 -6.92 -37.78 15.48
N ALA A 107 -7.77 -36.86 15.05
CA ALA A 107 -9.15 -36.71 15.49
C ALA A 107 -10.03 -37.89 15.08
N THR A 108 -10.96 -38.27 15.95
CA THR A 108 -11.96 -39.32 15.71
C THR A 108 -13.34 -38.70 15.50
N ALA A 109 -14.16 -39.31 14.64
CA ALA A 109 -15.53 -38.86 14.39
C ALA A 109 -16.38 -38.82 15.68
N VAL A 110 -17.21 -37.80 15.78
CA VAL A 110 -18.18 -37.57 16.86
C VAL A 110 -19.57 -37.46 16.23
N PHE A 111 -20.57 -38.02 16.90
CA PHE A 111 -21.95 -38.07 16.38
C PHE A 111 -22.90 -37.45 17.41
N ALA A 112 -23.81 -36.60 16.94
CA ALA A 112 -24.91 -36.11 17.77
C ALA A 112 -25.90 -37.23 18.06
N VAL A 113 -26.52 -37.21 19.24
CA VAL A 113 -27.57 -38.16 19.64
C VAL A 113 -28.91 -37.77 19.04
N SER A 114 -29.14 -36.47 18.80
CA SER A 114 -30.28 -35.94 18.06
C SER A 114 -29.99 -34.57 17.46
N ALA A 115 -30.82 -34.18 16.48
CA ALA A 115 -30.87 -32.82 15.94
C ALA A 115 -32.30 -32.26 16.02
N SER A 116 -32.41 -30.93 16.08
CA SER A 116 -33.66 -30.16 16.19
C SER A 116 -33.50 -28.79 15.53
N SER A 117 -34.59 -28.15 15.11
CA SER A 117 -34.55 -26.86 14.41
C SER A 117 -35.56 -25.85 15.00
N SER A 118 -35.47 -24.60 14.54
CA SER A 118 -36.51 -23.59 14.73
C SER A 118 -37.84 -23.91 14.05
N GLY A 119 -37.87 -24.93 13.18
CA GLY A 119 -38.96 -25.28 12.29
C GLY A 119 -38.43 -25.72 10.93
N ASP A 120 -38.99 -26.80 10.39
CA ASP A 120 -38.61 -27.40 9.11
C ASP A 120 -39.61 -27.00 8.01
N GLU A 121 -39.18 -26.97 6.74
CA GLU A 121 -40.06 -26.64 5.61
C GLU A 121 -41.21 -27.64 5.46
N ASN A 122 -40.92 -28.93 5.62
CA ASN A 122 -41.89 -30.02 5.49
C ASN A 122 -41.45 -31.26 6.28
N ASN A 123 -42.37 -32.22 6.44
CA ASN A 123 -42.19 -33.42 7.27
C ASN A 123 -41.11 -34.41 6.79
N ASN A 124 -40.52 -34.23 5.61
CA ASN A 124 -39.42 -35.08 5.11
C ASN A 124 -38.06 -34.46 5.42
N ASN A 125 -37.92 -33.14 5.22
CA ASN A 125 -36.64 -32.41 5.25
C ASN A 125 -36.30 -31.92 6.67
N THR A 126 -36.47 -32.84 7.63
CA THR A 126 -36.42 -32.53 9.07
C THR A 126 -35.00 -32.33 9.59
N ALA A 127 -34.84 -31.69 10.75
CA ALA A 127 -33.54 -31.48 11.39
C ALA A 127 -32.65 -32.73 11.51
N ALA A 128 -33.26 -33.91 11.69
CA ALA A 128 -32.55 -35.19 11.77
C ALA A 128 -31.81 -35.58 10.47
N LYS A 129 -32.19 -35.01 9.33
CA LYS A 129 -31.60 -35.28 8.01
C LYS A 129 -30.23 -34.63 7.79
N ALA A 130 -29.80 -33.74 8.70
CA ALA A 130 -28.44 -33.18 8.69
C ALA A 130 -27.41 -34.02 9.47
N ILE A 131 -27.81 -35.20 9.99
CA ILE A 131 -26.95 -36.13 10.75
C ILE A 131 -27.24 -37.61 10.43
N ASP A 132 -27.85 -37.93 9.28
CA ASP A 132 -28.24 -39.32 8.94
C ASP A 132 -27.28 -40.05 7.98
N GLY A 133 -26.18 -39.39 7.58
CA GLY A 133 -25.08 -39.98 6.82
C GLY A 133 -25.33 -40.07 5.31
N ASP A 134 -26.35 -39.39 4.80
CA ASP A 134 -26.83 -39.49 3.42
C ASP A 134 -26.85 -38.12 2.73
N LEU A 135 -25.84 -37.85 1.90
CA LEU A 135 -25.75 -36.61 1.11
C LEU A 135 -26.82 -36.48 -0.01
N THR A 136 -27.76 -37.43 -0.14
CA THR A 136 -28.98 -37.29 -0.96
C THR A 136 -30.20 -36.85 -0.14
N SER A 137 -30.05 -36.81 1.18
CA SER A 137 -30.99 -36.34 2.20
C SER A 137 -30.56 -34.94 2.68
N ARG A 138 -31.51 -34.12 3.18
CA ARG A 138 -31.20 -32.76 3.67
C ARG A 138 -32.21 -32.24 4.69
N TRP A 139 -31.74 -31.39 5.59
CA TRP A 139 -32.57 -30.45 6.34
C TRP A 139 -32.95 -29.25 5.45
N GLU A 140 -34.17 -28.74 5.63
CA GLU A 140 -34.60 -27.43 5.11
C GLU A 140 -35.34 -26.64 6.18
N SER A 141 -34.91 -25.42 6.47
CA SER A 141 -35.58 -24.54 7.43
C SER A 141 -36.93 -24.05 6.90
N ALA A 142 -37.91 -23.89 7.78
CA ALA A 142 -39.19 -23.27 7.43
C ALA A 142 -38.99 -21.88 6.80
N TRP A 143 -39.67 -21.61 5.67
CA TRP A 143 -39.60 -20.33 4.96
C TRP A 143 -40.94 -19.97 4.29
N GLY A 144 -41.05 -18.73 3.79
CA GLY A 144 -42.22 -18.25 3.05
C GLY A 144 -43.29 -17.56 3.91
N ASN A 145 -44.46 -17.29 3.32
CA ASN A 145 -45.47 -16.35 3.84
C ASN A 145 -46.03 -16.62 5.25
N GLY A 146 -45.81 -17.81 5.82
CA GLY A 146 -46.21 -18.16 7.19
C GLY A 146 -45.12 -17.96 8.25
N VAL A 147 -43.89 -17.64 7.83
CA VAL A 147 -42.72 -17.51 8.71
C VAL A 147 -42.41 -16.02 8.91
N ALA A 148 -42.44 -15.56 10.16
CA ALA A 148 -42.29 -14.14 10.49
C ALA A 148 -40.89 -13.59 10.22
N ASP A 149 -39.87 -14.43 10.42
CA ASP A 149 -38.47 -14.17 10.06
C ASP A 149 -37.85 -15.52 9.68
N ALA A 150 -37.48 -15.67 8.40
CA ALA A 150 -36.84 -16.88 7.89
C ALA A 150 -35.30 -16.78 7.93
N ASP A 151 -34.73 -15.59 8.11
CA ASP A 151 -33.29 -15.40 8.28
C ASP A 151 -32.87 -15.87 9.68
N ASN A 152 -33.71 -15.66 10.70
CA ASN A 152 -33.42 -16.06 12.09
C ASN A 152 -33.61 -17.57 12.40
N ALA A 153 -33.74 -18.42 11.38
CA ALA A 153 -33.90 -19.86 11.56
C ALA A 153 -32.59 -20.54 12.02
N TRP A 154 -32.71 -21.63 12.79
CA TRP A 154 -31.56 -22.36 13.36
C TRP A 154 -31.70 -23.88 13.30
N LEU A 155 -30.55 -24.56 13.36
CA LEU A 155 -30.39 -26.01 13.48
C LEU A 155 -29.46 -26.31 14.66
N GLN A 156 -29.83 -27.26 15.52
CA GLN A 156 -29.16 -27.58 16.78
C GLN A 156 -28.93 -29.08 16.95
N PHE A 157 -27.77 -29.44 17.47
CA PHE A 157 -27.30 -30.79 17.72
C PHE A 157 -27.12 -31.01 19.23
N ASP A 158 -27.63 -32.13 19.76
CA ASP A 158 -27.46 -32.56 21.16
C ASP A 158 -26.57 -33.81 21.20
N PHE A 159 -25.42 -33.73 21.88
CA PHE A 159 -24.50 -34.86 22.06
C PHE A 159 -24.86 -35.75 23.27
N GLY A 160 -25.96 -35.45 23.97
CA GLY A 160 -26.46 -36.17 25.15
C GLY A 160 -25.69 -35.88 26.44
N ALA A 161 -24.40 -35.59 26.33
CA ALA A 161 -23.50 -35.17 27.40
C ALA A 161 -22.43 -34.20 26.87
N LYS A 162 -21.66 -33.57 27.77
CA LYS A 162 -20.46 -32.81 27.39
C LYS A 162 -19.54 -33.66 26.52
N THR A 163 -19.15 -33.12 25.39
CA THR A 163 -18.37 -33.80 24.37
C THR A 163 -17.28 -32.88 23.85
N ALA A 164 -16.04 -33.38 23.86
CA ALA A 164 -14.89 -32.69 23.30
C ALA A 164 -14.99 -32.64 21.76
N ILE A 165 -15.08 -31.44 21.18
CA ILE A 165 -15.19 -31.21 19.74
C ILE A 165 -14.06 -30.26 19.29
N GLY A 166 -13.28 -30.70 18.31
CA GLY A 166 -12.17 -29.93 17.73
C GLY A 166 -12.46 -29.40 16.32
N TYR A 167 -13.44 -29.99 15.63
CA TYR A 167 -13.74 -29.72 14.23
C TYR A 167 -15.22 -29.91 13.89
N ILE A 168 -15.72 -29.05 13.00
CA ILE A 168 -17.03 -29.12 12.35
C ILE A 168 -16.80 -29.01 10.84
N LYS A 169 -17.56 -29.78 10.06
CA LYS A 169 -17.68 -29.61 8.61
C LYS A 169 -19.15 -29.61 8.20
N LEU A 170 -19.54 -28.57 7.47
CA LEU A 170 -20.89 -28.37 6.95
C LEU A 170 -20.93 -28.78 5.48
N HIS A 171 -21.99 -29.47 5.06
CA HIS A 171 -22.29 -29.74 3.65
C HIS A 171 -23.59 -29.02 3.26
N TRP A 172 -23.49 -27.77 2.83
CA TRP A 172 -24.63 -26.97 2.40
C TRP A 172 -25.16 -27.39 1.03
N GLU A 173 -26.46 -27.16 0.81
CA GLU A 173 -27.06 -27.10 -0.51
C GLU A 173 -26.94 -25.67 -1.09
N ASN A 174 -27.39 -25.44 -2.33
CA ASN A 174 -27.38 -24.12 -2.95
C ASN A 174 -28.17 -23.06 -2.16
N ALA A 175 -29.16 -23.45 -1.35
CA ALA A 175 -29.84 -22.55 -0.40
C ALA A 175 -29.07 -22.42 0.94
N TYR A 176 -27.80 -22.03 0.89
CA TYR A 176 -26.95 -21.89 2.07
C TYR A 176 -27.14 -20.57 2.84
N ALA A 177 -26.52 -20.49 4.02
CA ALA A 177 -26.47 -19.27 4.81
C ALA A 177 -25.29 -18.38 4.40
N GLU A 178 -25.58 -17.20 3.87
CA GLU A 178 -24.56 -16.19 3.49
C GLU A 178 -23.91 -15.55 4.73
N GLU A 179 -24.71 -15.40 5.79
CA GLU A 179 -24.25 -14.97 7.11
C GLU A 179 -24.90 -15.84 8.18
N TYR A 180 -24.08 -16.36 9.10
CA TYR A 180 -24.53 -17.21 10.20
C TYR A 180 -23.52 -17.22 11.34
N ALA A 181 -23.93 -17.74 12.50
CA ALA A 181 -23.06 -17.96 13.64
C ALA A 181 -23.10 -19.42 14.12
N ILE A 182 -22.01 -19.86 14.74
CA ILE A 182 -21.92 -21.15 15.43
C ILE A 182 -21.93 -20.86 16.93
N TYR A 183 -22.97 -21.34 17.61
CA TYR A 183 -23.16 -21.19 19.06
C TYR A 183 -23.00 -22.52 19.78
N ILE A 184 -22.63 -22.46 21.07
CA ILE A 184 -22.52 -23.63 21.95
C ILE A 184 -23.22 -23.41 23.29
N SER A 185 -23.61 -24.51 23.94
CA SER A 185 -24.30 -24.52 25.24
C SER A 185 -24.10 -25.86 25.97
N ASP A 186 -24.33 -25.88 27.29
CA ASP A 186 -24.41 -27.11 28.11
C ASP A 186 -25.86 -27.55 28.41
N ASP A 187 -26.82 -26.61 28.43
CA ASP A 187 -28.21 -26.82 28.83
C ASP A 187 -29.24 -26.52 27.72
N GLY A 188 -28.78 -25.94 26.61
CA GLY A 188 -29.59 -25.52 25.48
C GLY A 188 -30.34 -24.20 25.70
N GLN A 189 -30.12 -23.51 26.82
CA GLN A 189 -30.75 -22.23 27.18
C GLN A 189 -29.74 -21.08 27.15
N ASP A 190 -28.60 -21.24 27.81
CA ASP A 190 -27.51 -20.25 27.82
C ASP A 190 -26.53 -20.52 26.67
N TRP A 191 -26.39 -19.57 25.74
CA TRP A 191 -25.66 -19.74 24.49
C TRP A 191 -24.47 -18.77 24.34
N TYR A 192 -23.38 -19.28 23.78
CA TYR A 192 -22.11 -18.56 23.61
C TYR A 192 -21.61 -18.63 22.17
N GLN A 193 -21.00 -17.55 21.67
CA GLN A 193 -20.58 -17.42 20.27
C GLN A 193 -19.20 -18.00 19.99
N LEU A 194 -19.14 -19.18 19.36
CA LEU A 194 -17.90 -19.86 19.00
C LEU A 194 -17.30 -19.33 17.69
N ARG A 195 -18.13 -19.07 16.67
CA ARG A 195 -17.73 -18.48 15.37
C ARG A 195 -18.82 -17.55 14.85
N TYR A 196 -18.43 -16.57 14.04
CA TYR A 196 -19.34 -15.74 13.25
C TYR A 196 -18.84 -15.68 11.79
N VAL A 197 -19.72 -15.90 10.83
CA VAL A 197 -19.38 -16.12 9.42
C VAL A 197 -20.14 -15.13 8.55
N THR A 198 -19.43 -14.38 7.72
CA THR A 198 -19.94 -13.37 6.78
C THR A 198 -19.39 -13.64 5.38
N GLY A 199 -20.24 -13.61 4.35
CA GLY A 199 -19.81 -13.91 2.99
C GLY A 199 -19.39 -15.38 2.83
N ALA A 200 -20.13 -16.28 3.50
CA ALA A 200 -20.03 -17.71 3.30
C ALA A 200 -20.16 -18.08 1.81
N GLN A 201 -19.60 -19.23 1.42
CA GLN A 201 -19.57 -19.67 0.02
C GLN A 201 -20.49 -20.87 -0.24
N GLY A 202 -21.01 -21.49 0.82
CA GLY A 202 -21.82 -22.71 0.71
C GLY A 202 -20.97 -23.92 0.32
N GLY A 203 -21.61 -24.96 -0.22
CA GLY A 203 -20.93 -26.24 -0.49
C GLY A 203 -20.33 -26.83 0.80
N THR A 204 -19.05 -27.19 0.77
CA THR A 204 -18.35 -27.69 1.96
C THR A 204 -17.61 -26.57 2.70
N GLU A 205 -17.96 -26.32 3.96
CA GLU A 205 -17.28 -25.35 4.82
C GLU A 205 -16.69 -26.05 6.06
N GLU A 206 -15.40 -25.81 6.35
CA GLU A 206 -14.65 -26.48 7.42
C GLU A 206 -14.18 -25.52 8.52
N PHE A 207 -14.42 -25.92 9.78
CA PHE A 207 -14.02 -25.20 10.98
C PHE A 207 -13.10 -26.06 11.83
N PHE A 208 -11.87 -25.57 12.03
CA PHE A 208 -10.80 -26.17 12.81
C PHE A 208 -10.59 -25.39 14.12
N ASN A 209 -9.80 -25.98 15.02
CA ASN A 209 -9.46 -25.47 16.34
C ASN A 209 -10.67 -24.94 17.11
N LEU A 210 -11.73 -25.74 17.18
CA LEU A 210 -12.91 -25.39 17.97
C LEU A 210 -12.58 -25.44 19.47
N ASP A 211 -11.87 -26.50 19.90
CA ASP A 211 -11.41 -26.68 21.28
C ASP A 211 -12.50 -26.43 22.34
N ILE A 212 -13.68 -27.02 22.11
CA ILE A 212 -14.81 -26.96 23.04
C ILE A 212 -15.00 -28.29 23.79
N ASP A 213 -15.62 -28.21 24.96
CA ASP A 213 -16.20 -29.34 25.68
C ASP A 213 -17.60 -28.94 26.17
N ALA A 214 -18.61 -29.19 25.32
CA ALA A 214 -19.98 -28.71 25.49
C ALA A 214 -20.98 -29.81 25.11
N ARG A 215 -22.24 -29.69 25.54
CA ARG A 215 -23.31 -30.65 25.18
C ARG A 215 -24.03 -30.32 23.88
N TYR A 216 -24.13 -29.04 23.53
CA TYR A 216 -24.90 -28.56 22.39
C TYR A 216 -24.08 -27.69 21.45
N VAL A 217 -24.34 -27.84 20.15
CA VAL A 217 -23.91 -26.92 19.09
C VAL A 217 -25.14 -26.47 18.32
N ARG A 218 -25.21 -25.18 17.94
CA ARG A 218 -26.28 -24.61 17.10
C ARG A 218 -25.67 -23.79 15.96
N LEU A 219 -26.18 -24.01 14.75
CA LEU A 219 -26.02 -23.12 13.60
C LEU A 219 -27.19 -22.14 13.63
N GLN A 220 -26.89 -20.84 13.77
CA GLN A 220 -27.87 -19.76 13.81
C GLN A 220 -27.78 -18.96 12.50
N GLY A 221 -28.84 -18.97 11.70
CA GLY A 221 -28.97 -18.14 10.51
C GLY A 221 -29.05 -16.65 10.84
N ILE A 222 -28.50 -15.83 9.94
CA ILE A 222 -28.49 -14.35 10.02
C ILE A 222 -28.81 -13.71 8.67
N SER A 223 -28.32 -14.26 7.54
CA SER A 223 -28.71 -13.90 6.17
C SER A 223 -28.77 -15.15 5.27
N ARG A 224 -29.73 -15.23 4.36
CA ARG A 224 -29.92 -16.34 3.41
C ARG A 224 -29.39 -15.95 2.04
N HIS A 225 -28.53 -16.78 1.44
CA HIS A 225 -28.00 -16.52 0.10
C HIS A 225 -29.10 -16.52 -0.99
N THR A 226 -30.20 -17.24 -0.74
CA THR A 226 -31.33 -17.31 -1.67
C THR A 226 -32.63 -16.88 -0.99
N ARG A 227 -33.69 -16.70 -1.80
CA ARG A 227 -35.04 -16.41 -1.29
C ARG A 227 -35.67 -17.55 -0.46
N TYR A 228 -35.14 -18.77 -0.57
CA TYR A 228 -35.63 -19.96 0.13
C TYR A 228 -35.07 -20.06 1.55
N GLY A 229 -35.50 -21.05 2.35
CA GLY A 229 -34.91 -21.34 3.66
C GLY A 229 -33.45 -21.81 3.56
N TYR A 230 -32.80 -21.99 4.71
CA TYR A 230 -31.50 -22.64 4.78
C TYR A 230 -31.63 -24.13 4.46
N SER A 231 -30.71 -24.69 3.68
CA SER A 231 -30.66 -26.13 3.40
C SER A 231 -29.26 -26.72 3.55
N LEU A 232 -29.19 -27.83 4.29
CA LEU A 232 -27.95 -28.49 4.71
C LEU A 232 -28.10 -30.00 4.55
N PHE A 233 -27.21 -30.63 3.80
CA PHE A 233 -27.20 -32.08 3.59
C PHE A 233 -26.72 -32.83 4.84
N GLU A 234 -25.58 -32.46 5.41
CA GLU A 234 -24.91 -33.23 6.48
C GLU A 234 -23.97 -32.35 7.32
N VAL A 235 -23.73 -32.74 8.59
CA VAL A 235 -22.71 -32.13 9.46
C VAL A 235 -21.81 -33.18 10.11
N GLU A 236 -20.51 -33.16 9.78
CA GLU A 236 -19.51 -34.01 10.42
C GLU A 236 -18.87 -33.29 11.62
N PHE A 237 -18.79 -33.96 12.77
CA PHE A 237 -18.04 -33.52 13.94
C PHE A 237 -16.83 -34.44 14.19
N LYS A 238 -15.75 -33.91 14.76
CA LYS A 238 -14.60 -34.71 15.23
C LYS A 238 -14.05 -34.20 16.56
N THR A 239 -13.42 -35.09 17.34
CA THR A 239 -12.69 -34.72 18.57
C THR A 239 -11.52 -33.78 18.29
N PRO A 240 -10.99 -33.08 19.29
CA PRO A 240 -9.68 -32.42 19.18
C PRO A 240 -8.57 -33.43 18.91
N GLY A 241 -7.69 -33.12 17.96
CA GLY A 241 -6.60 -33.98 17.52
C GLY A 241 -5.50 -33.22 16.77
N SER A 242 -4.42 -33.92 16.45
CA SER A 242 -3.20 -33.35 15.85
C SER A 242 -3.39 -32.77 14.45
N ASP A 243 -4.47 -33.14 13.78
CA ASP A 243 -4.87 -32.71 12.43
C ASP A 243 -5.81 -31.50 12.42
N ASN A 244 -6.44 -31.14 13.55
CA ASN A 244 -7.42 -30.05 13.63
C ASN A 244 -7.16 -29.01 14.72
N SER A 245 -6.07 -29.13 15.48
CA SER A 245 -5.70 -28.21 16.57
C SER A 245 -4.52 -27.32 16.19
N LEU A 246 -4.46 -26.10 16.73
CA LEU A 246 -3.30 -25.24 16.62
C LEU A 246 -2.12 -25.85 17.40
N PRO A 247 -0.90 -25.89 16.83
CA PRO A 247 0.29 -26.24 17.59
C PRO A 247 0.58 -25.16 18.64
N ARG A 248 1.02 -25.58 19.83
CA ARG A 248 1.62 -24.66 20.80
C ARG A 248 3.07 -24.41 20.36
N LEU A 249 3.42 -23.15 20.17
CA LEU A 249 4.79 -22.72 19.90
C LEU A 249 5.62 -22.80 21.18
N ASP A 250 6.85 -23.28 21.06
CA ASP A 250 7.90 -22.93 22.02
C ASP A 250 8.37 -21.52 21.68
N THR A 251 8.33 -20.59 22.63
CA THR A 251 8.46 -19.15 22.36
C THR A 251 9.62 -18.53 23.12
N SER A 252 10.33 -17.60 22.48
CA SER A 252 11.48 -16.92 23.07
C SER A 252 11.42 -15.41 22.88
N TYR A 253 12.14 -14.71 23.75
CA TYR A 253 12.17 -13.26 23.80
C TYR A 253 12.63 -12.64 22.47
N VAL A 254 11.90 -11.63 21.99
CA VAL A 254 12.30 -10.79 20.87
C VAL A 254 13.18 -9.65 21.42
N PRO A 255 14.46 -9.54 21.01
CA PRO A 255 15.42 -8.66 21.68
C PRO A 255 15.25 -7.19 21.30
N TYR A 256 15.39 -6.29 22.29
CA TYR A 256 15.44 -4.84 22.09
C TYR A 256 16.61 -4.20 22.85
N PRO A 257 17.24 -3.14 22.32
CA PRO A 257 18.26 -2.38 23.04
C PRO A 257 17.61 -1.30 23.93
N LEU A 258 17.92 -1.31 25.22
CA LEU A 258 17.46 -0.33 26.22
C LEU A 258 17.86 1.14 25.94
N SER A 259 18.72 1.40 24.96
CA SER A 259 19.21 2.75 24.63
C SER A 259 19.90 2.79 23.26
N GLY A 260 20.05 3.99 22.70
CA GLY A 260 20.86 4.23 21.50
C GLY A 260 22.38 4.18 21.71
N ASN A 261 22.87 3.53 22.77
CA ASN A 261 24.31 3.37 23.00
C ASN A 261 24.91 2.47 21.92
N GLY A 262 25.98 2.94 21.27
CA GLY A 262 26.61 2.24 20.15
C GLY A 262 25.84 2.32 18.83
N ARG A 263 24.79 3.15 18.73
CA ARG A 263 23.94 3.27 17.53
C ARG A 263 24.76 3.52 16.25
N GLN A 264 24.48 2.75 15.21
CA GLN A 264 24.98 3.01 13.85
C GLN A 264 23.86 3.60 12.97
N PRO A 265 24.08 4.72 12.25
CA PRO A 265 23.13 5.20 11.24
C PRO A 265 23.00 4.17 10.11
N LEU A 266 21.91 4.23 9.34
CA LEU A 266 21.78 3.40 8.12
C LEU A 266 22.91 3.76 7.12
N PRO A 267 23.36 2.81 6.29
CA PRO A 267 24.30 3.09 5.20
C PRO A 267 23.83 4.25 4.31
N ALA A 268 24.80 5.09 3.91
CA ALA A 268 24.57 6.27 3.09
C ALA A 268 25.57 6.27 1.93
N PRO A 269 25.14 6.10 0.67
CA PRO A 269 26.03 6.22 -0.48
C PRO A 269 26.37 7.69 -0.74
N ASP A 270 27.60 8.00 -1.14
CA ASP A 270 28.04 9.38 -1.40
C ASP A 270 27.19 10.05 -2.50
N GLU A 271 27.03 9.36 -3.63
CA GLU A 271 26.25 9.79 -4.80
C GLU A 271 24.93 8.98 -4.93
N PRO A 272 23.88 9.56 -5.54
CA PRO A 272 22.64 8.81 -5.82
C PRO A 272 22.85 7.85 -7.00
N VAL A 273 21.97 6.84 -7.12
CA VAL A 273 21.97 5.89 -8.25
C VAL A 273 21.64 6.59 -9.59
N GLU A 274 20.84 7.65 -9.52
CA GLU A 274 20.51 8.54 -10.62
C GLU A 274 20.24 9.93 -10.05
N SER A 275 20.98 10.95 -10.51
CA SER A 275 20.71 12.35 -10.25
C SER A 275 19.64 12.85 -11.22
N VAL A 276 18.51 13.33 -10.68
CA VAL A 276 17.40 13.86 -11.47
C VAL A 276 17.70 15.27 -12.01
N ARG A 277 18.75 15.91 -11.49
CA ARG A 277 19.21 17.24 -11.91
C ARG A 277 20.72 17.40 -11.73
N PHE A 278 21.39 18.02 -12.70
CA PHE A 278 22.77 18.51 -12.55
C PHE A 278 23.02 19.73 -13.47
N THR A 279 24.20 20.35 -13.37
CA THR A 279 24.57 21.55 -14.15
C THR A 279 25.94 21.35 -14.78
N LEU A 280 26.08 21.70 -16.06
CA LEU A 280 27.33 21.62 -16.81
C LEU A 280 28.24 22.83 -16.52
N ALA A 281 29.52 22.75 -16.91
CA ALA A 281 30.53 23.77 -16.63
C ALA A 281 30.26 25.16 -17.25
N ASP A 282 29.41 25.27 -18.26
CA ASP A 282 28.96 26.53 -18.87
C ASP A 282 27.74 27.16 -18.16
N GLY A 283 27.11 26.42 -17.23
CA GLY A 283 25.86 26.78 -16.57
C GLY A 283 24.62 26.10 -17.16
N THR A 284 24.73 25.29 -18.21
CA THR A 284 23.60 24.54 -18.79
C THR A 284 22.98 23.60 -17.76
N LEU A 285 21.67 23.70 -17.57
CA LEU A 285 20.90 22.88 -16.63
C LEU A 285 20.46 21.58 -17.32
N VAL A 286 20.81 20.43 -16.75
CA VAL A 286 20.29 19.13 -17.19
C VAL A 286 19.23 18.66 -16.17
N THR A 287 18.11 18.18 -16.66
CA THR A 287 17.03 17.60 -15.84
C THR A 287 16.58 16.29 -16.47
N ARG A 288 16.52 15.22 -15.66
CA ARG A 288 16.22 13.85 -16.07
C ARG A 288 14.98 13.37 -15.34
N PHE A 289 14.04 12.78 -16.06
CA PHE A 289 12.79 12.30 -15.48
C PHE A 289 12.17 11.14 -16.23
N GLY A 290 11.55 10.22 -15.51
CA GLY A 290 10.85 9.07 -16.04
C GLY A 290 9.40 9.39 -16.45
N MET A 291 8.91 8.60 -17.39
CA MET A 291 7.54 8.63 -17.92
C MET A 291 6.95 7.21 -17.92
N VAL A 292 5.62 7.11 -17.87
CA VAL A 292 4.87 5.85 -17.86
C VAL A 292 3.58 5.98 -18.66
N GLY A 293 3.16 4.90 -19.34
CA GLY A 293 1.89 4.87 -20.08
C GLY A 293 0.67 5.11 -19.17
N ARG A 294 -0.23 6.01 -19.60
CA ARG A 294 -1.52 6.34 -18.95
C ARG A 294 -2.70 6.14 -19.89
N SER A 295 -3.91 5.99 -19.33
CA SER A 295 -5.14 5.76 -20.10
C SER A 295 -5.71 7.02 -20.75
N ARG A 296 -5.53 8.22 -20.16
CA ARG A 296 -6.00 9.55 -20.61
C ARG A 296 -5.10 10.71 -20.16
N HIS A 297 -5.39 11.93 -20.63
CA HIS A 297 -4.72 13.18 -20.23
C HIS A 297 -5.13 13.66 -18.82
N ALA A 298 -4.35 14.58 -18.25
CA ALA A 298 -4.38 14.94 -16.82
C ALA A 298 -5.65 15.67 -16.34
N ARG A 299 -6.54 16.04 -17.26
CA ARG A 299 -7.78 16.78 -16.97
C ARG A 299 -9.00 16.18 -17.67
N GLU A 300 -8.90 14.97 -18.20
CA GLU A 300 -10.07 14.22 -18.67
C GLU A 300 -10.78 13.61 -17.45
N ARG A 301 -11.96 14.13 -17.11
CA ARG A 301 -12.87 13.60 -16.10
C ARG A 301 -13.78 12.53 -16.71
N GLY A 302 -14.65 11.90 -15.92
CA GLY A 302 -15.68 10.99 -16.45
C GLY A 302 -16.80 11.70 -17.25
N GLU A 303 -16.92 13.02 -17.11
CA GLU A 303 -17.92 13.85 -17.79
C GLU A 303 -17.33 14.97 -18.67
N GLU A 304 -18.09 15.36 -19.69
CA GLU A 304 -17.77 16.48 -20.57
C GLU A 304 -17.89 17.81 -19.82
N TRP A 305 -16.77 18.53 -19.66
CA TRP A 305 -16.74 19.83 -18.97
C TRP A 305 -16.36 20.95 -19.95
N ASN A 306 -17.29 21.86 -20.21
CA ASN A 306 -17.09 22.99 -21.12
C ASN A 306 -17.49 24.31 -20.45
N GLU A 307 -16.90 25.42 -20.92
CA GLU A 307 -17.26 26.77 -20.46
C GLU A 307 -18.68 27.14 -20.88
N ILE A 308 -19.31 28.03 -20.12
CA ILE A 308 -20.61 28.63 -20.49
C ILE A 308 -20.56 29.15 -21.92
N GLY A 309 -21.39 28.56 -22.79
CA GLY A 309 -21.50 28.90 -24.22
C GLY A 309 -20.62 28.07 -25.18
N PHE A 310 -19.76 27.17 -24.70
CA PHE A 310 -18.73 26.50 -25.52
C PHE A 310 -18.86 24.98 -25.67
N GLY A 311 -20.04 24.42 -25.38
CA GLY A 311 -20.33 23.00 -25.60
C GLY A 311 -21.36 22.47 -24.63
N LEU A 312 -21.40 21.15 -24.48
CA LEU A 312 -22.12 20.49 -23.41
C LEU A 312 -21.26 20.55 -22.14
N ASN A 313 -21.82 21.02 -21.03
CA ASN A 313 -21.19 20.94 -19.72
C ASN A 313 -22.06 20.06 -18.82
N GLU A 314 -21.49 18.95 -18.38
CA GLU A 314 -22.16 17.91 -17.62
C GLU A 314 -21.71 17.87 -16.15
N THR A 315 -20.79 18.77 -15.75
CA THR A 315 -20.38 18.96 -14.35
C THR A 315 -21.39 19.77 -13.52
N VAL A 316 -22.51 20.16 -14.14
CA VAL A 316 -23.65 20.79 -13.48
C VAL A 316 -24.96 20.20 -14.01
N ASP A 317 -25.96 20.11 -13.15
CA ASP A 317 -27.32 19.67 -13.50
C ASP A 317 -28.14 20.78 -14.20
N ALA A 318 -29.39 20.46 -14.56
CA ALA A 318 -30.31 21.40 -15.21
C ALA A 318 -30.80 22.54 -14.29
N GLN A 319 -30.39 22.55 -13.02
CA GLN A 319 -30.66 23.58 -12.02
C GLN A 319 -29.39 24.40 -11.68
N GLY A 320 -28.21 23.97 -12.16
CA GLY A 320 -26.91 24.60 -11.92
C GLY A 320 -26.16 24.07 -10.68
N ASN A 321 -26.63 22.99 -10.05
CA ASN A 321 -25.90 22.34 -8.95
C ASN A 321 -24.77 21.47 -9.52
N PRO A 322 -23.66 21.24 -8.78
CA PRO A 322 -22.62 20.29 -9.16
C PRO A 322 -23.18 18.90 -9.52
N ALA A 323 -22.70 18.35 -10.62
CA ALA A 323 -22.97 16.99 -11.05
C ALA A 323 -21.64 16.24 -11.28
N ASP A 324 -21.65 14.95 -10.93
CA ASP A 324 -20.53 14.03 -11.02
C ASP A 324 -21.05 12.73 -11.63
N LYS A 325 -20.38 12.26 -12.70
CA LYS A 325 -20.63 10.98 -13.37
C LYS A 325 -19.50 9.98 -13.15
N GLY A 326 -18.43 10.38 -12.45
CA GLY A 326 -17.40 9.50 -11.95
C GLY A 326 -15.99 9.80 -12.47
N PRO A 327 -15.03 8.94 -12.07
CA PRO A 327 -13.61 9.13 -12.36
C PRO A 327 -13.29 9.12 -13.86
N GLY A 328 -12.37 10.00 -14.26
CA GLY A 328 -11.60 9.87 -15.49
C GLY A 328 -10.54 8.76 -15.38
N ALA A 329 -9.47 8.82 -16.19
CA ALA A 329 -8.45 7.77 -16.19
C ALA A 329 -7.03 8.31 -16.49
N HIS A 330 -6.52 9.19 -15.62
CA HIS A 330 -5.15 9.69 -15.70
C HIS A 330 -4.21 9.09 -14.65
N LEU A 331 -4.61 9.07 -13.37
CA LEU A 331 -3.74 8.60 -12.28
C LEU A 331 -3.70 7.07 -12.16
N ASN A 332 -4.58 6.37 -12.88
CA ASN A 332 -4.53 4.92 -13.03
C ASN A 332 -3.25 4.46 -13.75
N PHE A 333 -2.95 3.16 -13.66
CA PHE A 333 -1.89 2.53 -14.43
C PHE A 333 -2.51 1.71 -15.57
N VAL A 334 -1.82 1.63 -16.71
CA VAL A 334 -2.25 0.79 -17.84
C VAL A 334 -1.87 -0.67 -17.60
N ALA A 335 -2.64 -1.61 -18.15
CA ALA A 335 -2.32 -3.02 -18.13
C ALA A 335 -0.85 -3.29 -18.55
N ASN A 336 -0.13 -4.08 -17.74
CA ASN A 336 1.28 -4.40 -17.87
C ASN A 336 2.23 -3.18 -17.84
N TYR A 337 1.90 -2.14 -17.07
CA TYR A 337 2.71 -0.91 -16.88
C TYR A 337 4.19 -1.15 -16.54
N PHE A 338 4.50 -2.24 -15.84
CA PHE A 338 5.87 -2.65 -15.46
C PHE A 338 6.67 -3.31 -16.61
N LYS A 339 6.02 -3.76 -17.69
CA LYS A 339 6.70 -4.25 -18.91
C LYS A 339 6.76 -3.13 -19.93
N ASN A 340 7.96 -2.75 -20.35
CA ASN A 340 8.24 -1.97 -21.58
C ASN A 340 7.57 -0.58 -21.72
N ARG A 341 6.76 -0.15 -20.73
CA ARG A 341 5.87 1.02 -20.77
C ARG A 341 6.39 2.20 -19.94
N THR A 342 7.62 2.10 -19.43
CA THR A 342 8.37 3.22 -18.88
C THR A 342 9.47 3.69 -19.84
N TRP A 343 9.84 4.96 -19.76
CA TRP A 343 10.96 5.52 -20.51
C TRP A 343 11.55 6.73 -19.80
N GLY A 344 12.74 7.16 -20.24
CA GLY A 344 13.40 8.36 -19.75
C GLY A 344 13.24 9.55 -20.67
N VAL A 345 13.20 10.74 -20.09
CA VAL A 345 13.29 12.04 -20.77
C VAL A 345 14.42 12.85 -20.16
N GLU A 346 15.23 13.50 -20.99
CA GLU A 346 16.27 14.43 -20.54
C GLU A 346 16.10 15.78 -21.24
N PHE A 347 16.01 16.85 -20.43
CA PHE A 347 15.98 18.24 -20.88
C PHE A 347 17.35 18.87 -20.64
N ILE A 348 17.95 19.44 -21.68
CA ILE A 348 19.21 20.19 -21.65
C ILE A 348 18.87 21.67 -21.93
N ASP A 349 18.80 22.48 -20.88
CA ASP A 349 18.35 23.88 -20.88
C ASP A 349 19.53 24.85 -20.70
N ASN A 350 19.84 25.63 -21.74
CA ASN A 350 20.94 26.59 -21.72
C ASN A 350 20.57 27.99 -21.21
N SER A 351 19.36 28.21 -20.65
CA SER A 351 18.90 29.51 -20.15
C SER A 351 19.62 30.03 -18.89
N ASN A 352 20.49 29.21 -18.30
CA ASN A 352 21.41 29.58 -17.23
C ASN A 352 22.83 29.92 -17.73
N VAL A 353 23.15 29.68 -19.00
CA VAL A 353 24.47 29.97 -19.58
C VAL A 353 24.68 31.47 -19.78
N ALA A 354 25.83 31.98 -19.35
CA ALA A 354 26.16 33.39 -19.43
C ALA A 354 26.16 33.89 -20.89
N GLY A 355 25.39 34.95 -21.16
CA GLY A 355 25.29 35.57 -22.49
C GLY A 355 24.24 34.97 -23.43
N VAL A 356 23.57 33.87 -23.07
CA VAL A 356 22.47 33.33 -23.87
C VAL A 356 21.21 34.19 -23.72
N THR A 357 20.86 34.92 -24.78
CA THR A 357 19.67 35.80 -24.84
C THR A 357 18.45 35.17 -25.52
N ALA A 358 18.67 34.10 -26.29
CA ALA A 358 17.63 33.28 -26.93
C ALA A 358 17.87 31.79 -26.58
N PRO A 359 17.53 31.37 -25.35
CA PRO A 359 17.73 29.99 -24.91
C PRO A 359 16.85 28.97 -25.64
N ARG A 360 17.28 27.71 -25.54
CA ARG A 360 16.60 26.52 -26.06
C ARG A 360 16.68 25.37 -25.07
N ILE A 361 15.72 24.46 -25.16
CA ILE A 361 15.83 23.10 -24.61
C ILE A 361 16.17 22.15 -25.75
N ILE A 362 17.11 21.23 -25.52
CA ILE A 362 17.20 19.97 -26.27
C ILE A 362 16.50 18.90 -25.44
N VAL A 363 15.60 18.14 -26.05
CA VAL A 363 14.85 17.04 -25.41
C VAL A 363 15.27 15.72 -26.04
N ASN A 364 15.90 14.89 -25.20
CA ASN A 364 16.29 13.51 -25.49
C ASN A 364 15.24 12.55 -24.91
N GLN A 365 15.10 11.38 -25.54
CA GLN A 365 14.23 10.29 -25.10
C GLN A 365 15.02 8.98 -24.95
N TYR A 366 14.62 8.15 -23.99
CA TYR A 366 15.28 6.88 -23.64
C TYR A 366 14.25 5.76 -23.39
N TYR A 367 13.66 5.28 -24.49
CA TYR A 367 12.73 4.14 -24.49
C TYR A 367 13.46 2.80 -24.40
N LEU A 368 12.79 1.79 -23.84
CA LEU A 368 13.31 0.41 -23.75
C LEU A 368 13.21 -0.36 -25.10
N GLN A 369 12.37 0.12 -26.03
CA GLN A 369 12.12 -0.45 -27.36
C GLN A 369 11.84 0.66 -28.39
N ALA A 370 12.08 0.38 -29.67
CA ALA A 370 11.97 1.35 -30.76
C ALA A 370 10.58 2.02 -30.84
N GLN A 371 10.56 3.30 -31.23
CA GLN A 371 9.35 4.13 -31.28
C GLN A 371 9.15 4.81 -32.64
N LYS A 372 7.96 5.35 -32.87
CA LYS A 372 7.68 6.31 -33.93
C LYS A 372 8.22 7.70 -33.58
N GLY A 373 8.60 8.46 -34.60
CA GLY A 373 8.93 9.87 -34.44
C GLY A 373 7.73 10.68 -33.95
N GLY A 374 7.99 11.68 -33.09
CA GLY A 374 7.04 12.76 -32.86
C GLY A 374 6.09 12.69 -31.66
N GLY A 375 6.33 11.81 -30.68
CA GLY A 375 5.57 11.75 -29.42
C GLY A 375 5.90 12.88 -28.43
N HIS A 376 5.75 14.15 -28.82
CA HIS A 376 6.11 15.33 -28.02
C HIS A 376 5.09 16.46 -28.16
N SER A 377 4.85 17.22 -27.09
CA SER A 377 4.02 18.43 -27.11
C SER A 377 4.44 19.43 -26.04
N PHE A 378 4.49 20.72 -26.40
CA PHE A 378 4.95 21.81 -25.54
C PHE A 378 3.96 22.98 -25.54
N VAL A 379 3.54 23.38 -24.34
CA VAL A 379 2.49 24.38 -24.07
C VAL A 379 1.09 23.91 -24.50
N ARG A 380 0.16 23.91 -23.55
CA ARG A 380 -1.26 23.61 -23.75
C ARG A 380 -1.93 24.66 -24.65
N ARG A 381 -2.87 24.27 -25.50
CA ARG A 381 -3.58 25.17 -26.44
C ARG A 381 -4.72 25.93 -25.77
N PHE A 382 -4.34 26.71 -24.77
CA PHE A 382 -5.24 27.43 -23.87
C PHE A 382 -6.07 28.54 -24.54
N ASP A 383 -5.74 28.93 -25.77
CA ASP A 383 -6.34 30.04 -26.50
C ASP A 383 -7.53 29.64 -27.40
N GLU A 384 -7.84 28.35 -27.49
CA GLU A 384 -9.07 27.84 -28.10
C GLU A 384 -10.12 27.56 -27.01
N PRO A 385 -11.35 28.14 -27.07
CA PRO A 385 -12.41 27.85 -26.11
C PRO A 385 -12.80 26.37 -26.00
N ASN A 386 -12.73 25.63 -27.10
CA ASN A 386 -13.15 24.23 -27.19
C ASN A 386 -12.01 23.24 -26.81
N VAL A 387 -10.91 23.71 -26.20
CA VAL A 387 -9.82 22.87 -25.69
C VAL A 387 -9.94 22.77 -24.18
N THR A 388 -10.67 21.74 -23.73
CA THR A 388 -10.99 21.49 -22.32
C THR A 388 -10.18 20.33 -21.77
N GLY A 389 -10.39 19.11 -22.23
CA GLY A 389 -9.54 17.97 -21.87
C GLY A 389 -8.10 18.15 -22.37
N PHE A 390 -7.91 17.97 -23.68
CA PHE A 390 -6.59 17.84 -24.33
C PHE A 390 -6.43 18.78 -25.52
N GLY A 391 -5.21 19.25 -25.75
CA GLY A 391 -4.87 20.08 -26.91
C GLY A 391 -3.58 20.86 -26.69
N TRP A 392 -2.71 20.86 -27.69
CA TRP A 392 -1.33 21.32 -27.57
C TRP A 392 -0.95 22.32 -28.67
N MET A 393 -0.04 23.21 -28.34
CA MET A 393 0.73 24.00 -29.29
C MET A 393 2.08 23.31 -29.57
N SER A 394 2.93 23.96 -30.37
CA SER A 394 4.31 23.59 -30.74
C SER A 394 4.80 22.20 -30.28
N PRO A 395 4.87 21.18 -31.16
CA PRO A 395 5.51 19.90 -30.84
C PRO A 395 7.05 19.99 -30.75
N GLY A 396 7.61 21.21 -30.73
CA GLY A 396 9.02 21.46 -30.97
C GLY A 396 9.43 21.16 -32.42
N ARG A 397 10.72 21.02 -32.64
CA ARG A 397 11.33 20.66 -33.93
C ARG A 397 12.21 19.42 -33.77
N LEU A 398 11.88 18.32 -34.45
CA LEU A 398 12.79 17.17 -34.56
C LEU A 398 14.06 17.56 -35.31
N LEU A 399 15.16 16.87 -35.00
CA LEU A 399 16.42 17.04 -35.73
C LEU A 399 16.46 16.30 -37.07
N ASP A 400 15.60 15.30 -37.26
CA ASP A 400 15.26 14.73 -38.57
C ASP A 400 13.74 14.55 -38.72
N ASN A 401 13.13 15.42 -39.54
CA ASN A 401 11.71 15.36 -39.86
C ASN A 401 11.31 14.17 -40.75
N SER A 402 12.26 13.47 -41.39
CA SER A 402 11.94 12.29 -42.21
C SER A 402 11.36 11.14 -41.38
N THR A 403 11.71 11.09 -40.09
CA THR A 403 11.21 10.12 -39.10
C THR A 403 9.69 10.20 -38.84
N TYR A 404 9.03 11.31 -39.19
CA TYR A 404 7.55 11.41 -39.20
C TYR A 404 6.91 10.69 -40.40
N LEU A 405 7.65 10.51 -41.50
CA LEU A 405 7.14 10.08 -42.81
C LEU A 405 7.51 8.63 -43.15
N SER A 406 8.42 8.02 -42.38
CA SER A 406 8.80 6.61 -42.49
C SER A 406 7.83 5.69 -41.73
N ASP A 407 7.41 4.61 -42.37
CA ASP A 407 6.70 3.50 -41.73
C ASP A 407 7.57 2.76 -40.70
N GLY A 408 6.93 1.92 -39.87
CA GLY A 408 7.59 1.22 -38.78
C GLY A 408 7.87 2.11 -37.56
N ALA A 409 8.97 1.82 -36.86
CA ALA A 409 9.45 2.53 -35.66
C ALA A 409 10.88 3.06 -35.90
N PRO A 410 11.04 4.23 -36.57
CA PRO A 410 12.34 4.78 -36.98
C PRO A 410 13.24 5.25 -35.81
N CYS A 411 12.70 5.49 -34.62
CA CYS A 411 13.50 5.93 -33.48
C CYS A 411 14.14 4.71 -32.80
N PRO A 412 15.48 4.63 -32.71
CA PRO A 412 16.19 3.49 -32.14
C PRO A 412 16.03 3.42 -30.62
N VAL A 413 16.44 2.29 -30.04
CA VAL A 413 16.68 2.19 -28.60
C VAL A 413 17.99 2.91 -28.27
N VAL A 414 17.90 3.97 -27.46
CA VAL A 414 19.05 4.72 -26.97
C VAL A 414 19.33 4.32 -25.53
N GLN A 415 20.57 3.92 -25.23
CA GLN A 415 20.98 3.57 -23.87
C GLN A 415 20.92 4.78 -22.94
N LYS A 416 20.37 4.60 -21.74
CA LYS A 416 20.36 5.61 -20.68
C LYS A 416 21.82 5.91 -20.27
N PRO A 417 22.26 7.17 -20.21
CA PRO A 417 23.64 7.53 -19.88
C PRO A 417 23.98 7.27 -18.40
N ALA A 418 25.28 7.33 -18.09
CA ALA A 418 25.77 7.29 -16.72
C ALA A 418 25.24 8.46 -15.87
N ASN A 419 25.32 8.31 -14.54
CA ASN A 419 24.91 9.39 -13.65
C ASN A 419 25.77 10.65 -13.85
N GLY A 420 25.16 11.84 -13.78
CA GLY A 420 25.83 13.16 -13.87
C GLY A 420 26.46 13.52 -15.23
N VAL A 421 26.37 12.67 -16.25
CA VAL A 421 27.08 12.86 -17.54
C VAL A 421 26.13 12.68 -18.73
N LEU A 422 26.14 13.60 -19.71
CA LEU A 422 25.38 13.47 -20.97
C LEU A 422 25.90 12.29 -21.82
N LEU A 423 25.02 11.67 -22.62
CA LEU A 423 25.45 10.62 -23.56
C LEU A 423 26.41 11.16 -24.64
N ASN A 424 26.15 12.37 -25.13
CA ASN A 424 26.95 13.05 -26.15
C ASN A 424 27.41 14.44 -25.64
N PRO A 425 28.42 14.53 -24.76
CA PRO A 425 28.76 15.77 -24.07
C PRO A 425 29.47 16.81 -24.95
N ASN A 426 30.19 16.37 -26.00
CA ASN A 426 30.99 17.22 -26.90
C ASN A 426 30.55 17.12 -28.37
N THR A 427 29.49 16.35 -28.63
CA THR A 427 29.02 15.90 -29.94
C THR A 427 27.49 15.82 -29.92
N GLY A 428 26.87 15.53 -31.05
CA GLY A 428 25.44 15.21 -31.08
C GLY A 428 24.88 15.22 -32.49
N TYR A 429 23.64 14.73 -32.63
CA TYR A 429 23.01 14.55 -33.92
C TYR A 429 22.86 15.87 -34.70
N ASN A 430 23.16 15.85 -36.00
CA ASN A 430 23.21 17.03 -36.87
C ASN A 430 23.99 18.24 -36.30
N GLY A 431 25.02 17.99 -35.47
CA GLY A 431 25.85 19.03 -34.86
C GLY A 431 25.24 19.73 -33.64
N ILE A 432 24.08 19.28 -33.16
CA ILE A 432 23.46 19.79 -31.94
C ILE A 432 24.05 19.06 -30.74
N ILE A 433 25.05 19.67 -30.09
CA ILE A 433 25.72 19.10 -28.92
C ILE A 433 24.71 18.71 -27.84
N GLY A 434 24.82 17.48 -27.33
CA GLY A 434 23.90 16.90 -26.35
C GLY A 434 22.72 16.13 -26.95
N ALA A 435 22.39 16.29 -28.23
CA ALA A 435 21.29 15.55 -28.86
C ALA A 435 21.72 14.13 -29.27
N ASN A 436 20.88 13.13 -28.99
CA ASN A 436 21.22 11.72 -29.20
C ASN A 436 21.08 11.27 -30.67
N ASP A 437 19.97 11.64 -31.31
CA ASP A 437 19.56 11.10 -32.61
C ASP A 437 18.61 12.06 -33.38
N GLY A 438 18.07 11.62 -34.53
CA GLY A 438 17.09 12.38 -35.31
C GLY A 438 15.72 12.52 -34.66
N CYS A 439 15.40 11.67 -33.67
CA CYS A 439 14.15 11.71 -32.91
C CYS A 439 14.21 12.65 -31.70
N SER A 440 15.39 13.20 -31.40
CA SER A 440 15.60 14.25 -30.40
C SER A 440 14.99 15.57 -30.88
N VAL A 441 14.45 16.37 -29.95
CA VAL A 441 13.74 17.63 -30.24
C VAL A 441 14.54 18.85 -29.79
N VAL A 442 14.49 19.94 -30.56
CA VAL A 442 14.82 21.29 -30.09
C VAL A 442 13.54 22.11 -29.92
N PHE A 443 13.40 22.73 -28.75
CA PHE A 443 12.36 23.70 -28.44
C PHE A 443 13.04 25.04 -28.08
N ASP A 444 12.89 26.03 -28.96
CA ASP A 444 13.58 27.34 -28.90
C ASP A 444 12.61 28.54 -28.94
N THR A 445 11.34 28.28 -29.24
CA THR A 445 10.33 29.29 -29.57
C THR A 445 9.04 29.04 -28.78
N TYR A 446 8.66 29.99 -27.93
CA TYR A 446 7.32 30.02 -27.34
C TYR A 446 6.29 30.31 -28.44
N PRO A 447 5.25 29.47 -28.61
CA PRO A 447 4.30 29.60 -29.71
C PRO A 447 3.54 30.92 -29.66
N GLY A 448 3.25 31.47 -30.85
CA GLY A 448 2.28 32.56 -31.00
C GLY A 448 0.87 32.01 -30.85
N HIS A 449 0.01 32.76 -30.17
CA HIS A 449 -1.34 32.35 -29.78
C HIS A 449 -2.31 33.53 -29.92
N ARG A 450 -3.62 33.29 -29.88
CA ARG A 450 -4.60 34.37 -29.88
C ARG A 450 -4.53 35.15 -28.56
N ALA A 451 -4.74 36.46 -28.64
CA ALA A 451 -4.91 37.29 -27.45
C ALA A 451 -6.32 37.08 -26.89
N LEU A 452 -6.43 36.92 -25.57
CA LEU A 452 -7.69 36.63 -24.90
C LEU A 452 -8.22 37.86 -24.15
N SER A 453 -9.55 37.96 -24.05
CA SER A 453 -10.23 38.84 -23.09
C SER A 453 -11.50 38.18 -22.57
N ALA A 454 -11.99 38.62 -21.42
CA ALA A 454 -13.28 38.22 -20.90
C ALA A 454 -14.41 38.59 -21.89
N ASN A 455 -15.34 37.68 -22.14
CA ASN A 455 -16.64 37.96 -22.74
C ASN A 455 -17.62 38.53 -21.68
N ALA A 456 -18.90 38.68 -22.02
CA ALA A 456 -19.94 39.17 -21.11
C ALA A 456 -20.10 38.30 -19.84
N ASP A 457 -19.84 37.01 -19.94
CA ASP A 457 -19.97 36.00 -18.88
C ASP A 457 -18.66 35.79 -18.09
N GLY A 458 -17.60 36.54 -18.42
CA GLY A 458 -16.27 36.41 -17.81
C GLY A 458 -15.41 35.28 -18.36
N VAL A 459 -15.80 34.64 -19.48
CA VAL A 459 -15.05 33.58 -20.16
C VAL A 459 -13.91 34.17 -20.99
N MET A 460 -12.70 33.63 -20.89
CA MET A 460 -11.51 34.17 -21.57
C MET A 460 -11.41 33.70 -23.03
N VAL A 461 -11.94 34.49 -23.96
CA VAL A 461 -12.11 34.15 -25.38
C VAL A 461 -11.17 34.95 -26.31
N PRO A 462 -10.84 34.44 -27.52
CA PRO A 462 -10.10 35.19 -28.53
C PRO A 462 -10.71 36.55 -28.86
N ASN A 463 -9.92 37.62 -28.70
CA ASN A 463 -10.37 39.01 -28.86
C ASN A 463 -10.11 39.60 -30.27
N GLY A 464 -9.76 38.75 -31.24
CA GLY A 464 -9.41 39.14 -32.61
C GLY A 464 -7.95 39.55 -32.83
N ASN A 465 -7.18 39.80 -31.77
CA ASN A 465 -5.74 40.07 -31.87
C ASN A 465 -4.93 38.78 -31.63
N ASN A 466 -3.66 38.78 -32.06
CA ASN A 466 -2.71 37.69 -31.84
C ASN A 466 -1.48 38.17 -31.06
N VAL A 467 -0.97 37.32 -30.18
CA VAL A 467 0.35 37.44 -29.58
C VAL A 467 1.36 36.73 -30.47
N ALA A 468 2.40 37.44 -30.90
CA ALA A 468 3.42 36.89 -31.79
C ALA A 468 4.27 35.81 -31.08
N ALA A 469 4.71 34.81 -31.85
CA ALA A 469 5.72 33.86 -31.40
C ALA A 469 7.02 34.58 -31.03
N ARG A 470 7.77 34.04 -30.07
CA ARG A 470 9.00 34.64 -29.54
C ARG A 470 10.00 33.57 -29.13
N ALA A 471 11.28 33.93 -29.00
CA ALA A 471 12.24 33.07 -28.32
C ALA A 471 11.78 32.75 -26.87
N LEU A 472 12.18 31.59 -26.37
CA LEU A 472 12.07 31.28 -24.94
C LEU A 472 12.91 32.25 -24.10
N LYS A 473 12.61 32.33 -22.80
CA LYS A 473 13.40 33.05 -21.81
C LYS A 473 13.45 32.26 -20.49
N LYS A 474 14.46 32.53 -19.67
CA LYS A 474 14.50 32.05 -18.28
C LYS A 474 13.22 32.47 -17.53
N GLY A 475 12.63 31.54 -16.78
CA GLY A 475 11.35 31.73 -16.10
C GLY A 475 10.09 31.53 -16.95
N ASP A 476 10.19 31.17 -18.24
CA ASP A 476 9.03 30.64 -18.97
C ASP A 476 8.55 29.32 -18.36
N ILE A 477 7.23 29.15 -18.28
CA ILE A 477 6.56 27.92 -17.88
C ILE A 477 6.26 27.11 -19.15
N ILE A 478 6.59 25.81 -19.12
CA ILE A 478 6.41 24.88 -20.23
C ILE A 478 5.61 23.69 -19.70
N GLU A 479 4.37 23.57 -20.17
CA GLU A 479 3.59 22.33 -20.04
C GLU A 479 4.17 21.31 -21.02
N PHE A 480 4.55 20.13 -20.54
CA PHE A 480 5.13 19.07 -21.35
C PHE A 480 4.37 17.76 -21.18
N THR A 481 4.10 17.12 -22.30
CA THR A 481 3.74 15.70 -22.35
C THR A 481 4.49 14.99 -23.46
N GLY A 482 4.78 13.71 -23.22
CA GLY A 482 5.31 12.80 -24.23
C GLY A 482 4.19 11.95 -24.84
N SER A 483 4.55 10.92 -25.59
CA SER A 483 3.62 9.85 -25.96
C SER A 483 4.37 8.56 -26.24
N PHE A 484 3.84 7.43 -25.77
CA PHE A 484 4.37 6.12 -26.10
C PHE A 484 3.72 5.66 -27.41
N PHE A 485 4.46 5.58 -28.52
CA PHE A 485 3.92 5.14 -29.81
C PHE A 485 4.92 4.21 -30.52
N SER A 486 4.83 2.92 -30.25
CA SER A 486 5.60 1.89 -30.96
C SER A 486 4.77 1.30 -32.11
N THR A 487 5.17 0.14 -32.63
CA THR A 487 4.37 -0.66 -33.57
C THR A 487 4.15 -2.08 -33.04
N ARG A 488 3.19 -2.79 -33.63
CA ARG A 488 2.83 -4.14 -33.21
C ARG A 488 4.01 -5.10 -33.40
N GLU A 489 4.72 -4.97 -34.51
CA GLU A 489 5.88 -5.77 -34.89
C GLU A 489 7.06 -5.62 -33.91
N VAL A 490 7.32 -4.39 -33.42
CA VAL A 490 8.38 -4.15 -32.41
C VAL A 490 8.02 -4.77 -31.07
N MET A 491 6.77 -4.61 -30.62
CA MET A 491 6.29 -5.16 -29.35
C MET A 491 6.19 -6.69 -29.40
N ASP A 492 5.81 -7.27 -30.56
CA ASP A 492 5.82 -8.71 -30.79
C ASP A 492 7.24 -9.30 -30.78
N ALA A 493 8.23 -8.59 -31.36
CA ALA A 493 9.62 -9.02 -31.40
C ALA A 493 10.29 -9.10 -30.01
N ILE A 494 9.73 -8.43 -29.00
CA ILE A 494 10.13 -8.52 -27.58
C ILE A 494 9.16 -9.34 -26.72
N GLY A 495 8.14 -9.97 -27.33
CA GLY A 495 7.18 -10.83 -26.64
C GLY A 495 6.14 -10.10 -25.79
N ASP A 496 5.92 -8.81 -26.01
CA ASP A 496 4.98 -7.98 -25.25
C ASP A 496 3.65 -7.80 -26.00
N ASN A 497 2.71 -8.70 -25.74
CA ASN A 497 1.38 -8.77 -26.34
C ASN A 497 0.40 -7.68 -25.86
N GLY A 498 0.80 -6.78 -24.95
CA GLY A 498 -0.04 -5.66 -24.52
C GLY A 498 -0.16 -4.53 -25.56
N GLY A 499 -0.82 -3.44 -25.17
CA GLY A 499 -0.97 -2.26 -26.03
C GLY A 499 0.36 -1.59 -26.40
N PHE A 500 0.37 -0.88 -27.53
CA PHE A 500 1.56 -0.26 -28.13
C PHE A 500 1.43 1.26 -28.35
N ARG A 501 0.35 1.87 -27.84
CA ARG A 501 0.08 3.32 -27.88
C ARG A 501 -0.52 3.80 -26.56
N TYR A 502 0.09 4.79 -25.91
CA TYR A 502 -0.38 5.34 -24.64
C TYR A 502 -0.14 6.86 -24.53
N TYR A 503 -1.00 7.51 -23.75
CA TYR A 503 -0.76 8.83 -23.18
C TYR A 503 0.25 8.72 -22.02
N THR A 504 0.59 9.83 -21.35
CA THR A 504 1.56 9.84 -20.24
C THR A 504 1.25 10.96 -19.23
N ASN A 505 2.04 11.04 -18.17
CA ASN A 505 2.00 12.11 -17.18
C ASN A 505 2.15 13.50 -17.83
N GLU A 506 1.37 14.49 -17.39
CA GLU A 506 1.60 15.89 -17.77
C GLU A 506 2.46 16.60 -16.71
N LEU A 507 3.59 17.16 -17.14
CA LEU A 507 4.57 17.79 -16.27
C LEU A 507 4.72 19.29 -16.55
N THR A 508 5.22 20.01 -15.55
CA THR A 508 5.58 21.42 -15.67
C THR A 508 7.08 21.60 -15.54
N TYR A 509 7.69 22.19 -16.57
CA TYR A 509 9.08 22.63 -16.54
C TYR A 509 9.13 24.16 -16.46
N VAL A 510 10.05 24.71 -15.65
CA VAL A 510 10.29 26.16 -15.57
C VAL A 510 11.72 26.44 -16.03
N MET A 511 11.86 27.25 -17.08
CA MET A 511 13.15 27.56 -17.70
C MET A 511 14.16 28.11 -16.67
N GLY A 512 15.32 27.46 -16.59
CA GLY A 512 16.41 27.74 -15.67
C GLY A 512 16.23 27.18 -14.25
N GLN A 513 15.10 26.52 -13.96
CA GLN A 513 14.79 25.95 -12.64
C GLN A 513 14.60 24.43 -12.65
N GLY A 514 14.14 23.82 -13.74
CA GLY A 514 13.83 22.39 -13.80
C GLY A 514 12.33 22.07 -13.67
N LEU A 515 12.00 20.81 -13.36
CA LEU A 515 10.62 20.39 -13.11
C LEU A 515 10.04 21.00 -11.83
N ARG A 516 8.72 21.20 -11.83
CA ARG A 516 7.90 21.64 -10.70
C ARG A 516 6.59 20.85 -10.63
N PRO A 517 6.10 20.49 -9.43
CA PRO A 517 4.69 20.15 -9.23
C PRO A 517 3.80 21.36 -9.55
N TRP A 518 2.56 21.12 -9.97
CA TRP A 518 1.69 22.16 -10.55
C TRP A 518 0.23 22.10 -10.10
N TYR A 519 -0.47 23.21 -10.33
CA TYR A 519 -1.92 23.35 -10.25
C TYR A 519 -2.44 24.15 -11.44
N GLY A 520 -3.70 23.92 -11.82
CA GLY A 520 -4.35 24.56 -12.95
C GLY A 520 -4.83 25.98 -12.60
N VAL A 521 -4.53 26.96 -13.45
CA VAL A 521 -5.02 28.35 -13.37
C VAL A 521 -5.88 28.71 -14.60
N GLN A 522 -6.58 29.85 -14.51
CA GLN A 522 -7.34 30.41 -15.63
C GLN A 522 -6.39 30.98 -16.69
N PRO A 523 -6.63 30.77 -18.00
CA PRO A 523 -7.74 30.01 -18.59
C PRO A 523 -7.56 28.48 -18.56
N ARG A 524 -8.67 27.74 -18.48
CA ARG A 524 -8.77 26.31 -18.84
C ARG A 524 -7.72 25.40 -18.18
N LEU A 525 -7.44 25.65 -16.89
CA LEU A 525 -6.50 24.89 -16.06
C LEU A 525 -5.07 24.80 -16.65
N MET A 526 -4.56 25.88 -17.26
CA MET A 526 -3.13 26.03 -17.61
C MET A 526 -2.25 25.74 -16.40
N ASN A 527 -1.06 25.16 -16.59
CA ASN A 527 -0.20 24.86 -15.45
C ASN A 527 0.44 26.13 -14.88
N GLN A 528 0.31 26.31 -13.57
CA GLN A 528 1.15 27.18 -12.76
C GLN A 528 1.97 26.30 -11.80
N PRO A 529 3.30 26.50 -11.66
CA PRO A 529 4.08 25.79 -10.66
C PRO A 529 3.55 26.10 -9.25
N LEU A 530 3.42 25.06 -8.42
CA LEU A 530 3.00 25.17 -7.04
C LEU A 530 4.06 25.95 -6.21
N PRO A 531 3.64 26.82 -5.27
CA PRO A 531 4.56 27.49 -4.35
C PRO A 531 5.25 26.49 -3.43
N ASP A 532 6.52 26.75 -3.10
CA ASP A 532 7.33 25.85 -2.26
C ASP A 532 6.67 25.52 -0.90
N SER A 533 5.77 26.38 -0.38
CA SER A 533 5.02 26.15 0.87
C SER A 533 3.98 25.03 0.80
N THR A 534 3.39 24.76 -0.37
CA THR A 534 2.37 23.70 -0.54
C THR A 534 3.00 22.32 -0.83
N LEU A 535 4.30 22.29 -1.11
CA LEU A 535 5.05 21.07 -1.41
C LEU A 535 5.30 20.26 -0.13
N GLN A 536 4.45 19.27 0.13
CA GLN A 536 4.55 18.43 1.32
C GLN A 536 5.73 17.45 1.26
N GLY A 537 6.01 16.89 0.08
CA GLY A 537 7.13 15.98 -0.20
C GLY A 537 8.29 16.65 -0.94
N GLY A 538 8.47 17.98 -0.79
CA GLY A 538 9.45 18.74 -1.55
C GLY A 538 9.16 18.74 -3.06
N LEU A 539 10.20 18.83 -3.89
CA LEU A 539 10.06 18.95 -5.35
C LEU A 539 9.45 17.71 -6.02
N GLY A 540 9.46 16.57 -5.32
CA GLY A 540 8.81 15.33 -5.74
C GLY A 540 7.35 15.19 -5.30
N SER A 541 6.72 16.24 -4.77
CA SER A 541 5.28 16.21 -4.41
C SER A 541 4.40 15.93 -5.64
N VAL A 542 3.31 15.18 -5.49
CA VAL A 542 2.34 14.97 -6.57
C VAL A 542 1.58 16.28 -6.84
N SER A 543 1.44 16.63 -8.12
CA SER A 543 0.62 17.77 -8.58
C SER A 543 -0.86 17.58 -8.24
N TYR A 544 -1.67 18.64 -8.34
CA TYR A 544 -3.11 18.53 -8.11
C TYR A 544 -3.75 17.62 -9.17
N ASP A 545 -4.63 16.73 -8.73
CA ASP A 545 -5.44 15.87 -9.59
C ASP A 545 -6.56 16.68 -10.26
N TYR A 546 -6.76 16.50 -11.56
CA TYR A 546 -7.83 17.11 -12.35
C TYR A 546 -8.65 16.11 -13.18
N ALA A 547 -8.42 14.80 -12.99
CA ALA A 547 -9.12 13.72 -13.68
C ALA A 547 -10.20 13.04 -12.83
N ASP A 548 -10.45 13.57 -11.63
CA ASP A 548 -11.24 12.96 -10.56
C ASP A 548 -10.82 11.53 -10.20
N ASN A 549 -9.55 11.34 -9.83
CA ASN A 549 -8.89 10.05 -9.65
C ASN A 549 -8.22 9.92 -8.27
N ALA A 550 -8.79 10.55 -7.24
CA ALA A 550 -8.22 10.59 -5.88
C ALA A 550 -7.95 9.21 -5.25
N THR A 551 -8.63 8.14 -5.71
CA THR A 551 -8.36 6.74 -5.35
C THR A 551 -6.92 6.29 -5.67
N PHE A 552 -6.28 6.89 -6.67
CA PHE A 552 -4.91 6.61 -7.09
C PHE A 552 -3.88 7.61 -6.53
N ILE A 553 -4.27 8.66 -5.79
CA ILE A 553 -3.34 9.75 -5.43
C ILE A 553 -2.21 9.30 -4.49
N PHE A 554 -2.43 8.27 -3.67
CA PHE A 554 -1.40 7.63 -2.81
C PHE A 554 -0.56 6.57 -3.53
N GLN A 555 -0.76 6.39 -4.83
CA GLN A 555 -0.10 5.35 -5.63
C GLN A 555 0.89 5.93 -6.65
N GLN A 556 1.17 7.23 -6.61
CA GLN A 556 1.93 7.94 -7.63
C GLN A 556 3.43 8.04 -7.31
N PRO A 557 4.31 7.94 -8.34
CA PRO A 557 5.73 8.22 -8.18
C PRO A 557 5.98 9.73 -7.99
N HIS A 558 7.20 10.08 -7.59
CA HIS A 558 7.61 11.49 -7.51
C HIS A 558 7.45 12.24 -8.84
N ASN A 559 6.96 13.48 -8.79
CA ASN A 559 6.76 14.34 -9.97
C ASN A 559 8.09 14.69 -10.69
N ASN A 560 9.23 14.37 -10.08
CA ASN A 560 10.59 14.48 -10.64
C ASN A 560 11.34 13.13 -10.65
N ILE A 561 10.65 11.98 -10.57
CA ILE A 561 11.28 10.65 -10.53
C ILE A 561 12.24 10.40 -11.70
N GLY A 562 13.38 9.75 -11.45
CA GLY A 562 14.42 9.47 -12.44
C GLY A 562 13.99 8.55 -13.60
N MET A 563 14.76 8.59 -14.69
CA MET A 563 14.53 7.81 -15.91
C MET A 563 14.69 6.30 -15.71
N GLN A 564 15.56 5.88 -14.79
CA GLN A 564 15.69 4.49 -14.35
C GLN A 564 14.74 4.20 -13.19
N ASN A 565 14.62 5.14 -12.25
CA ASN A 565 13.81 4.97 -11.03
C ASN A 565 12.32 4.76 -11.32
N MET A 566 11.78 5.30 -12.42
CA MET A 566 10.43 4.98 -12.88
C MET A 566 10.23 3.48 -13.17
N GLN A 567 11.22 2.76 -13.70
CA GLN A 567 11.10 1.31 -13.92
C GLN A 567 11.11 0.55 -12.58
N ARG A 568 12.05 0.88 -11.69
CA ARG A 568 12.14 0.33 -10.32
C ARG A 568 10.82 0.49 -9.55
N PHE A 569 10.22 1.68 -9.64
CA PHE A 569 8.90 1.95 -9.05
C PHE A 569 7.81 1.05 -9.63
N MET A 570 7.74 0.87 -10.95
CA MET A 570 6.70 0.02 -11.55
C MET A 570 6.90 -1.47 -11.23
N GLU A 571 8.14 -1.95 -11.23
CA GLU A 571 8.46 -3.34 -10.88
C GLU A 571 8.24 -3.63 -9.38
N GLY A 572 8.57 -2.69 -8.50
CA GLY A 572 8.27 -2.76 -7.07
C GLY A 572 6.77 -2.66 -6.75
N ARG A 573 6.03 -1.82 -7.49
CA ARG A 573 4.56 -1.75 -7.40
C ARG A 573 3.94 -3.10 -7.74
N ARG A 574 4.37 -3.73 -8.85
CA ARG A 574 3.90 -5.07 -9.26
C ARG A 574 4.03 -6.07 -8.12
N TRP A 575 5.17 -6.11 -7.44
CA TRP A 575 5.39 -7.01 -6.29
C TRP A 575 4.47 -6.69 -5.10
N LEU A 576 4.35 -5.42 -4.71
CA LEU A 576 3.48 -5.00 -3.60
C LEU A 576 1.99 -5.28 -3.86
N HIS A 577 1.60 -5.27 -5.14
CA HIS A 577 0.25 -5.54 -5.65
C HIS A 577 -0.01 -7.02 -6.02
N THR A 578 0.98 -7.91 -5.88
CA THR A 578 0.84 -9.35 -6.17
C THR A 578 0.14 -10.06 -5.00
N ASN A 579 -0.85 -10.92 -5.29
CA ASN A 579 -1.33 -11.96 -4.37
C ASN A 579 -0.25 -13.05 -4.26
N LEU A 580 0.44 -13.13 -3.13
CA LEU A 580 1.58 -14.04 -2.93
C LEU A 580 1.20 -15.52 -2.68
N TRP A 581 -0.07 -15.87 -2.91
CA TRP A 581 -0.53 -17.25 -3.10
C TRP A 581 -0.73 -17.57 -4.59
N THR A 582 -1.62 -16.84 -5.29
CA THR A 582 -2.00 -17.11 -6.69
C THR A 582 -1.02 -16.56 -7.73
N GLY A 583 -0.24 -15.54 -7.38
CA GLY A 583 0.59 -14.74 -8.28
C GLY A 583 -0.19 -13.66 -9.03
N GLU A 584 -1.51 -13.56 -8.88
CA GLU A 584 -2.33 -12.58 -9.62
C GLU A 584 -2.09 -11.14 -9.11
N HIS A 585 -2.24 -10.17 -10.01
CA HIS A 585 -2.18 -8.75 -9.67
C HIS A 585 -3.57 -8.25 -9.28
N ASN A 586 -3.67 -7.32 -8.33
CA ASN A 586 -4.93 -6.69 -7.92
C ASN A 586 -5.54 -5.69 -8.93
N GLU A 587 -5.14 -5.74 -10.20
CA GLU A 587 -5.62 -4.82 -11.26
C GLU A 587 -5.73 -5.58 -12.59
N ASP A 588 -6.88 -5.47 -13.24
CA ASP A 588 -7.22 -6.22 -14.44
C ASP A 588 -6.22 -6.04 -15.60
N GLY A 589 -6.00 -7.13 -16.34
CA GLY A 589 -5.18 -7.15 -17.56
C GLY A 589 -3.67 -7.10 -17.34
N ASN A 590 -3.19 -7.08 -16.09
CA ASN A 590 -1.77 -7.26 -15.78
C ASN A 590 -1.38 -8.74 -15.79
N ASP A 591 -0.17 -9.06 -16.28
CA ASP A 591 0.30 -10.44 -16.33
C ASP A 591 0.72 -10.96 -14.95
N ARG A 592 0.19 -12.14 -14.61
CA ARG A 592 0.50 -12.93 -13.41
C ARG A 592 2.00 -12.94 -13.09
N ASN A 593 2.32 -12.73 -11.82
CA ASN A 593 3.67 -12.80 -11.30
C ASN A 593 3.97 -14.23 -10.82
N ASP A 594 4.31 -15.14 -11.73
CA ASP A 594 4.58 -16.55 -11.40
C ASP A 594 5.69 -16.72 -10.35
N ALA A 595 6.65 -15.80 -10.26
CA ALA A 595 7.70 -15.80 -9.24
C ALA A 595 7.20 -15.46 -7.82
N GLY A 596 5.98 -14.89 -7.69
CA GLY A 596 5.32 -14.60 -6.41
C GLY A 596 4.38 -15.71 -5.93
N ARG A 597 4.24 -16.80 -6.67
CA ARG A 597 3.27 -17.87 -6.39
C ARG A 597 3.70 -18.77 -5.23
N LEU A 598 2.73 -19.23 -4.45
CA LEU A 598 2.90 -20.19 -3.35
C LEU A 598 3.96 -19.77 -2.30
N LEU A 599 4.26 -18.47 -2.19
CA LEU A 599 5.18 -17.93 -1.17
C LEU A 599 4.46 -17.66 0.16
N GLN A 600 3.12 -17.57 0.15
CA GLN A 600 2.27 -17.42 1.34
C GLN A 600 2.08 -18.75 2.09
N GLY A 601 2.20 -18.69 3.42
CA GLY A 601 2.00 -19.83 4.32
C GLY A 601 0.53 -20.20 4.58
N PRO A 602 0.29 -21.30 5.32
CA PRO A 602 -1.05 -21.84 5.59
C PRO A 602 -1.95 -20.93 6.45
N ARG A 603 -1.41 -19.88 7.07
CA ARG A 603 -2.13 -18.90 7.92
C ARG A 603 -1.56 -17.52 7.63
N PHE A 604 -2.41 -16.50 7.52
CA PHE A 604 -2.03 -15.13 7.13
C PHE A 604 -3.14 -14.14 7.55
N ASN A 605 -2.92 -12.82 7.44
CA ASN A 605 -4.02 -11.84 7.47
C ASN A 605 -4.50 -11.55 6.06
N GLN A 606 -3.60 -11.15 5.15
CA GLN A 606 -3.93 -10.89 3.74
C GLN A 606 -2.91 -11.47 2.75
N SER A 607 -3.29 -11.57 1.48
CA SER A 607 -2.47 -12.16 0.41
C SER A 607 -1.69 -11.15 -0.45
N SER A 608 -2.04 -9.87 -0.44
CA SER A 608 -1.18 -8.76 -0.92
C SER A 608 -1.04 -7.68 0.16
N CYS A 609 0.00 -6.83 0.09
CA CYS A 609 0.14 -5.70 1.01
C CYS A 609 -1.02 -4.70 0.85
N PHE A 610 -1.51 -4.53 -0.37
CA PHE A 610 -2.58 -3.61 -0.74
C PHE A 610 -3.93 -3.95 -0.08
N ASN A 611 -4.18 -5.22 0.28
CA ASN A 611 -5.40 -5.60 0.98
C ASN A 611 -5.45 -5.09 2.44
N CYS A 612 -4.30 -4.86 3.09
CA CYS A 612 -4.23 -4.15 4.37
C CYS A 612 -4.16 -2.63 4.15
N HIS A 613 -3.33 -2.19 3.19
CA HIS A 613 -3.14 -0.79 2.82
C HIS A 613 -4.06 -0.42 1.65
N VAL A 614 -5.38 -0.36 1.89
CA VAL A 614 -6.40 -0.15 0.85
C VAL A 614 -6.08 1.10 0.03
N SER A 615 -5.80 0.93 -1.27
CA SER A 615 -5.37 2.01 -2.18
C SER A 615 -4.11 2.76 -1.73
N ASN A 616 -3.16 2.06 -1.10
CA ASN A 616 -2.01 2.60 -0.34
C ASN A 616 -2.37 3.46 0.89
N GLY A 617 -3.64 3.49 1.28
CA GLY A 617 -4.18 4.24 2.41
C GLY A 617 -4.20 3.44 3.72
N ARG A 618 -5.38 3.35 4.33
CA ARG A 618 -5.60 2.74 5.66
C ARG A 618 -6.35 1.42 5.53
N SER A 619 -6.27 0.60 6.57
CA SER A 619 -7.11 -0.58 6.73
C SER A 619 -8.56 -0.19 7.00
N VAL A 620 -9.48 -1.13 6.77
CA VAL A 620 -10.90 -0.95 7.08
C VAL A 620 -11.07 -0.65 8.58
N ALA A 621 -11.89 0.34 8.92
CA ALA A 621 -12.15 0.71 10.30
C ALA A 621 -13.13 -0.27 10.99
N PRO A 622 -13.01 -0.51 12.31
CA PRO A 622 -14.03 -1.19 13.07
C PRO A 622 -15.31 -0.34 13.09
N THR A 623 -16.38 -0.81 12.46
CA THR A 623 -17.63 -0.07 12.28
C THR A 623 -18.85 -0.76 12.88
N VAL A 624 -18.94 -2.08 12.75
CA VAL A 624 -20.06 -2.92 13.24
C VAL A 624 -19.55 -4.04 14.16
N VAL A 625 -20.46 -4.59 14.96
CA VAL A 625 -20.20 -5.77 15.81
C VAL A 625 -20.02 -7.02 14.92
N ASN A 626 -19.30 -8.02 15.42
CA ASN A 626 -18.85 -9.24 14.72
C ASN A 626 -17.86 -9.00 13.56
N GLN A 627 -17.47 -7.76 13.28
CA GLN A 627 -16.53 -7.45 12.20
C GLN A 627 -15.15 -8.05 12.50
N ARG A 628 -14.66 -8.92 11.61
CA ARG A 628 -13.28 -9.44 11.64
C ARG A 628 -12.29 -8.32 11.31
N LEU A 629 -11.16 -8.29 12.03
CA LEU A 629 -10.12 -7.26 11.87
C LEU A 629 -8.94 -7.74 11.00
N ASP A 630 -9.21 -8.57 9.99
CA ASP A 630 -8.17 -9.23 9.18
C ASP A 630 -7.48 -8.33 8.14
N THR A 631 -7.88 -7.07 8.02
CA THR A 631 -7.10 -6.01 7.32
C THR A 631 -6.21 -5.19 8.26
N MET A 632 -6.27 -5.46 9.57
CA MET A 632 -5.46 -4.83 10.62
C MET A 632 -4.44 -5.82 11.17
N ALA A 633 -3.31 -5.32 11.64
CA ALA A 633 -2.32 -6.11 12.35
C ALA A 633 -2.69 -6.22 13.83
N ILE A 634 -2.78 -7.43 14.38
CA ILE A 634 -2.86 -7.65 15.84
C ILE A 634 -1.52 -8.23 16.29
N ARG A 635 -0.69 -7.45 16.99
CA ARG A 635 0.53 -7.96 17.64
C ARG A 635 0.16 -8.60 18.98
N THR A 636 0.86 -9.66 19.36
CA THR A 636 0.47 -10.53 20.49
C THR A 636 1.67 -10.96 21.33
N GLY A 637 1.52 -11.03 22.65
CA GLY A 637 2.58 -11.41 23.57
C GLY A 637 2.14 -11.47 25.04
N VAL A 638 3.11 -11.37 25.95
CA VAL A 638 2.91 -11.14 27.40
C VAL A 638 2.85 -9.65 27.74
N THR A 639 2.38 -9.31 28.93
CA THR A 639 2.29 -7.93 29.42
C THR A 639 3.66 -7.37 29.76
N GLY A 640 4.00 -6.21 29.17
CA GLY A 640 5.26 -5.53 29.44
C GLY A 640 6.48 -6.19 28.78
N THR A 641 7.64 -6.09 29.44
CA THR A 641 8.94 -6.55 28.95
C THR A 641 9.79 -7.12 30.08
N ASP A 642 10.85 -7.87 29.73
CA ASP A 642 11.90 -8.25 30.68
C ASP A 642 12.77 -7.04 31.09
N ALA A 643 13.73 -7.26 31.99
CA ALA A 643 14.65 -6.21 32.45
C ALA A 643 15.58 -5.63 31.35
N ASN A 644 15.56 -6.17 30.13
CA ASN A 644 16.30 -5.71 28.97
C ASN A 644 15.40 -5.04 27.91
N GLY A 645 14.09 -4.94 28.13
CA GLY A 645 13.13 -4.39 27.17
C GLY A 645 12.63 -5.42 26.14
N ASN A 646 12.92 -6.70 26.32
CA ASN A 646 12.50 -7.78 25.42
C ASN A 646 11.06 -8.19 25.75
N TYR A 647 10.23 -8.50 24.74
CA TYR A 647 8.90 -9.07 24.95
C TYR A 647 8.86 -10.56 24.56
N LEU A 648 7.98 -11.34 25.19
CA LEU A 648 7.74 -12.75 24.86
C LEU A 648 6.52 -12.88 23.93
N PRO A 649 6.63 -13.54 22.76
CA PRO A 649 5.50 -13.80 21.86
C PRO A 649 4.43 -14.73 22.46
N HIS A 650 3.21 -14.70 21.92
CA HIS A 650 2.12 -15.54 22.43
C HIS A 650 2.29 -17.01 21.99
N PRO A 651 2.19 -18.03 22.88
CA PRO A 651 2.49 -19.43 22.56
C PRO A 651 1.53 -20.14 21.59
N ILE A 652 0.61 -19.42 20.94
CA ILE A 652 -0.29 -19.92 19.88
C ILE A 652 -0.28 -19.01 18.63
N TYR A 653 -0.05 -17.71 18.81
CA TYR A 653 -0.08 -16.71 17.71
C TYR A 653 1.31 -16.17 17.36
N GLY A 654 2.33 -16.46 18.16
CA GLY A 654 3.64 -15.82 18.03
C GLY A 654 3.56 -14.32 18.23
N GLN A 655 4.36 -13.58 17.47
CA GLN A 655 4.44 -12.12 17.49
C GLN A 655 3.18 -11.43 16.93
N ALA A 656 2.39 -12.11 16.10
CA ALA A 656 1.25 -11.54 15.40
C ALA A 656 0.17 -12.58 15.07
N MET A 657 -1.08 -12.27 15.38
CA MET A 657 -2.23 -13.10 15.00
C MET A 657 -2.40 -13.11 13.47
N GLN A 658 -2.59 -14.31 12.93
CA GLN A 658 -2.83 -14.58 11.50
C GLN A 658 -4.22 -15.23 11.35
N MET A 659 -5.21 -14.41 10.95
CA MET A 659 -6.64 -14.71 11.12
C MET A 659 -7.25 -15.59 10.02
N ASN A 660 -6.73 -15.51 8.80
CA ASN A 660 -7.15 -16.30 7.64
C ASN A 660 -6.20 -17.50 7.45
N ALA A 661 -6.68 -18.55 6.80
CA ALA A 661 -5.92 -19.77 6.62
C ALA A 661 -6.35 -20.56 5.38
N ARG A 662 -5.46 -21.45 4.92
CA ARG A 662 -5.60 -22.23 3.69
C ARG A 662 -4.91 -23.58 3.83
N SER A 663 -5.52 -24.61 3.26
CA SER A 663 -4.89 -25.92 3.06
C SER A 663 -3.71 -25.80 2.10
N THR A 664 -2.50 -26.14 2.56
CA THR A 664 -1.28 -26.21 1.72
C THR A 664 -1.29 -27.38 0.74
N THR A 665 -2.21 -28.34 0.87
CA THR A 665 -2.34 -29.51 -0.04
C THR A 665 -3.41 -29.32 -1.11
N THR A 666 -4.46 -28.53 -0.83
CA THR A 666 -5.63 -28.39 -1.73
C THR A 666 -5.94 -26.95 -2.14
N GLY A 667 -5.29 -25.94 -1.55
CA GLY A 667 -5.55 -24.53 -1.82
C GLY A 667 -6.90 -23.99 -1.28
N ALA A 668 -7.73 -24.86 -0.71
CA ALA A 668 -9.02 -24.50 -0.10
C ALA A 668 -8.83 -23.59 1.12
N VAL A 669 -9.70 -22.57 1.24
CA VAL A 669 -9.78 -21.70 2.41
C VAL A 669 -10.27 -22.50 3.62
N GLN A 670 -9.73 -22.22 4.81
CA GLN A 670 -10.06 -22.93 6.05
C GLN A 670 -10.27 -21.94 7.21
N ASN A 671 -11.31 -22.13 8.03
CA ASN A 671 -11.47 -21.36 9.27
C ASN A 671 -10.74 -22.08 10.41
N TRP A 672 -9.62 -21.51 10.87
CA TRP A 672 -8.82 -22.05 11.98
C TRP A 672 -9.09 -21.39 13.34
N GLY A 673 -10.17 -20.63 13.51
CA GLY A 673 -10.55 -20.04 14.80
C GLY A 673 -9.62 -18.94 15.31
N ASN A 674 -8.95 -18.24 14.39
CA ASN A 674 -7.90 -17.27 14.70
C ASN A 674 -8.35 -15.81 14.50
N ALA A 675 -9.66 -15.51 14.38
CA ALA A 675 -10.08 -14.13 14.22
C ALA A 675 -10.04 -13.32 15.53
N ALA A 676 -9.58 -12.08 15.42
CA ALA A 676 -9.99 -10.99 16.30
C ALA A 676 -11.24 -10.31 15.69
N VAL A 677 -12.26 -10.08 16.50
CA VAL A 677 -13.55 -9.50 16.09
C VAL A 677 -13.96 -8.34 17.00
N VAL A 678 -14.72 -7.39 16.44
CA VAL A 678 -15.40 -6.35 17.22
C VAL A 678 -16.53 -6.98 18.02
N ALA A 679 -16.41 -7.05 19.34
CA ALA A 679 -17.46 -7.54 20.25
C ALA A 679 -18.49 -6.46 20.61
N GLY A 680 -18.07 -5.19 20.56
CA GLY A 680 -18.86 -4.06 21.03
C GLY A 680 -18.13 -2.73 20.83
N PHE A 681 -18.75 -1.65 21.30
CA PHE A 681 -18.14 -0.32 21.35
C PHE A 681 -18.46 0.33 22.70
N THR A 682 -17.44 0.69 23.47
CA THR A 682 -17.60 1.60 24.60
C THR A 682 -17.66 3.04 24.06
N THR A 683 -18.63 3.82 24.53
CA THR A 683 -18.79 5.23 24.12
C THR A 683 -18.66 6.19 25.31
N LYS A 684 -18.23 7.41 25.03
CA LYS A 684 -18.24 8.53 25.99
C LYS A 684 -18.49 9.85 25.27
N ASN A 685 -19.08 10.81 25.97
CA ASN A 685 -19.37 12.13 25.42
C ASN A 685 -18.34 13.17 25.91
N VAL A 686 -17.87 14.01 24.99
CA VAL A 686 -17.03 15.18 25.29
C VAL A 686 -17.76 16.42 24.76
N GLN A 687 -17.90 17.46 25.60
CA GLN A 687 -18.56 18.71 25.22
C GLN A 687 -17.52 19.77 24.84
N LEU A 688 -17.76 20.45 23.72
CA LEU A 688 -16.95 21.58 23.23
C LEU A 688 -17.49 22.91 23.79
N ALA A 689 -16.67 23.96 23.77
CA ALA A 689 -17.04 25.26 24.35
C ALA A 689 -18.22 25.99 23.68
N ASP A 690 -18.66 25.57 22.49
CA ASP A 690 -19.90 26.05 21.86
C ASP A 690 -21.15 25.22 22.26
N GLY A 691 -20.99 24.27 23.18
CA GLY A 691 -22.03 23.36 23.65
C GLY A 691 -22.17 22.07 22.84
N THR A 692 -21.51 21.95 21.68
CA THR A 692 -21.53 20.74 20.84
C THR A 692 -21.04 19.53 21.62
N VAL A 693 -21.82 18.45 21.63
CA VAL A 693 -21.41 17.16 22.21
C VAL A 693 -20.88 16.26 21.11
N VAL A 694 -19.67 15.74 21.29
CA VAL A 694 -19.04 14.75 20.41
C VAL A 694 -19.00 13.41 21.16
N GLU A 695 -19.65 12.40 20.60
CA GLU A 695 -19.49 11.02 21.05
C GLU A 695 -18.16 10.47 20.52
N LEU A 696 -17.31 9.98 21.43
CA LEU A 696 -16.15 9.16 21.09
C LEU A 696 -16.50 7.68 21.32
N ARG A 697 -15.97 6.78 20.48
CA ARG A 697 -16.10 5.33 20.65
C ARG A 697 -14.75 4.61 20.64
N LYS A 698 -14.63 3.52 21.41
CA LYS A 698 -13.49 2.58 21.41
C LYS A 698 -14.03 1.18 21.13
N PRO A 699 -13.49 0.44 20.14
CA PRO A 699 -13.92 -0.93 19.87
C PRO A 699 -13.50 -1.86 21.01
N GLU A 700 -14.39 -2.78 21.38
CA GLU A 700 -14.08 -3.90 22.27
C GLU A 700 -13.75 -5.11 21.41
N ILE A 701 -12.68 -5.84 21.75
CA ILE A 701 -12.15 -6.94 20.93
C ILE A 701 -12.39 -8.27 21.63
N ALA A 702 -13.02 -9.21 20.91
CA ALA A 702 -13.06 -10.63 21.27
C ALA A 702 -12.21 -11.46 20.29
N PHE A 703 -11.92 -12.69 20.70
CA PHE A 703 -11.10 -13.64 19.95
C PHE A 703 -11.82 -14.98 19.85
N GLU A 704 -11.78 -15.59 18.66
CA GLU A 704 -12.33 -16.93 18.41
C GLU A 704 -11.55 -18.07 19.10
N GLY A 705 -10.32 -17.78 19.52
CA GLY A 705 -9.43 -18.68 20.26
C GLY A 705 -9.07 -18.13 21.66
N PRO A 706 -7.92 -18.55 22.23
CA PRO A 706 -7.46 -18.04 23.52
C PRO A 706 -7.09 -16.55 23.45
N THR A 707 -7.71 -15.74 24.30
CA THR A 707 -7.38 -14.31 24.44
C THR A 707 -5.89 -14.13 24.76
N PRO A 708 -5.12 -13.36 23.96
CA PRO A 708 -3.72 -13.05 24.28
C PRO A 708 -3.63 -12.31 25.61
N GLU A 709 -2.57 -12.56 26.38
CA GLU A 709 -2.31 -11.84 27.64
C GLU A 709 -2.10 -10.34 27.36
N ALA A 710 -1.28 -10.02 26.36
CA ALA A 710 -1.18 -8.68 25.79
C ALA A 710 -1.39 -8.68 24.27
N TYR A 711 -2.06 -7.64 23.78
CA TYR A 711 -2.25 -7.42 22.35
C TYR A 711 -2.26 -5.93 21.96
N SER A 712 -1.96 -5.67 20.69
CA SER A 712 -1.90 -4.31 20.11
C SER A 712 -2.66 -4.30 18.80
N VAL A 713 -3.80 -3.60 18.74
CA VAL A 713 -4.61 -3.42 17.52
C VAL A 713 -3.97 -2.33 16.66
N ARG A 714 -3.61 -2.64 15.41
CA ARG A 714 -2.82 -1.73 14.55
C ARG A 714 -3.40 -1.63 13.14
N SER A 715 -4.04 -0.49 12.88
CA SER A 715 -4.44 -0.03 11.56
C SER A 715 -3.24 0.02 10.62
N ALA A 716 -3.45 -0.28 9.33
CA ALA A 716 -2.46 0.04 8.31
C ALA A 716 -2.28 1.57 8.22
N GLN A 717 -1.04 2.03 8.09
CA GLN A 717 -0.70 3.44 7.87
C GLN A 717 -0.56 3.71 6.37
N PRO A 718 -0.91 4.91 5.86
CA PRO A 718 -0.67 5.26 4.46
C PRO A 718 0.81 5.12 4.08
N LEU A 719 1.08 4.56 2.89
CA LEU A 719 2.44 4.21 2.44
C LEU A 719 3.23 5.40 1.86
N ILE A 720 2.56 6.54 1.64
CA ILE A 720 3.15 7.72 0.98
C ILE A 720 4.35 8.33 1.73
N GLY A 721 5.39 8.68 0.98
CA GLY A 721 6.55 9.43 1.48
C GLY A 721 7.46 8.68 2.45
N MET A 722 7.32 7.36 2.63
CA MET A 722 8.15 6.61 3.59
C MET A 722 9.67 6.72 3.29
N GLY A 723 10.06 6.88 2.01
CA GLY A 723 11.43 7.19 1.59
C GLY A 723 11.95 8.56 2.05
N LEU A 724 11.10 9.59 2.04
CA LEU A 724 11.44 10.92 2.57
C LEU A 724 11.67 10.83 4.09
N LEU A 725 10.91 10.01 4.81
CA LEU A 725 11.11 9.76 6.24
C LEU A 725 12.41 9.00 6.54
N GLU A 726 12.89 8.12 5.65
CA GLU A 726 14.21 7.48 5.84
C GLU A 726 15.37 8.45 5.55
N ALA A 727 15.19 9.35 4.59
CA ALA A 727 16.16 10.36 4.23
C ALA A 727 16.40 11.43 5.33
N ILE A 728 15.51 11.56 6.32
CA ILE A 728 15.76 12.38 7.53
C ILE A 728 16.93 11.77 8.32
N ALA A 729 17.95 12.56 8.65
CA ALA A 729 19.08 12.09 9.46
C ALA A 729 18.64 11.70 10.88
N ASP A 730 19.31 10.72 11.49
CA ASP A 730 19.00 10.27 12.85
C ASP A 730 19.09 11.45 13.84
N GLU A 731 20.08 12.31 13.62
CA GLU A 731 20.42 13.49 14.42
C GLU A 731 19.31 14.54 14.38
N THR A 732 18.59 14.68 13.26
CA THR A 732 17.45 15.60 13.11
C THR A 732 16.26 15.19 13.96
N ILE A 733 16.05 13.88 14.14
CA ILE A 733 15.01 13.31 15.01
C ILE A 733 15.46 13.41 16.47
N LEU A 734 16.69 12.97 16.76
CA LEU A 734 17.24 12.91 18.12
C LEU A 734 17.43 14.30 18.76
N ALA A 735 17.65 15.35 17.97
CA ALA A 735 17.69 16.73 18.45
C ALA A 735 16.35 17.24 19.04
N ARG A 736 15.26 16.47 18.92
CA ARG A 736 13.94 16.76 19.50
C ARG A 736 13.63 15.97 20.77
N VAL A 737 14.40 14.92 21.07
CA VAL A 737 14.22 14.09 22.28
C VAL A 737 14.54 14.91 23.53
N ARG A 738 13.71 14.79 24.56
CA ARG A 738 13.90 15.48 25.84
C ARG A 738 14.09 14.52 27.01
N THR A 739 14.79 15.00 28.03
CA THR A 739 14.89 14.37 29.36
C THR A 739 14.04 15.07 30.41
N THR A 740 13.38 16.17 30.04
CA THR A 740 12.45 16.93 30.89
C THR A 740 11.30 17.42 30.00
N PRO A 741 10.03 17.27 30.41
CA PRO A 741 8.90 17.77 29.66
C PRO A 741 8.97 19.28 29.42
N ASP A 742 8.32 19.74 28.36
CA ASP A 742 8.15 21.17 28.09
C ASP A 742 7.00 21.78 28.90
N ALA A 743 6.71 23.07 28.69
CA ALA A 743 5.73 23.82 29.49
C ALA A 743 4.28 23.28 29.40
N ASP A 744 3.97 22.45 28.39
CA ASP A 744 2.67 21.79 28.23
C ASP A 744 2.68 20.33 28.71
N GLY A 745 3.84 19.80 29.11
CA GLY A 745 4.03 18.39 29.45
C GLY A 745 4.60 17.53 28.31
N VAL A 746 4.94 18.10 27.14
CA VAL A 746 5.46 17.32 26.00
C VAL A 746 6.94 16.97 26.22
N LEU A 747 7.24 15.68 26.23
CA LEU A 747 8.58 15.09 26.40
C LEU A 747 9.16 14.67 25.05
N GLY A 748 8.53 13.72 24.35
CA GLY A 748 9.06 13.12 23.12
C GLY A 748 10.31 12.27 23.34
N THR A 749 10.20 10.97 23.04
CA THR A 749 11.26 9.97 23.29
C THR A 749 11.56 9.12 22.05
N ALA A 750 12.78 8.63 21.91
CA ALA A 750 13.17 7.75 20.81
C ALA A 750 13.10 6.28 21.22
N ASN A 751 12.56 5.43 20.35
CA ASN A 751 12.74 3.98 20.46
C ASN A 751 14.00 3.54 19.73
N TYR A 752 14.52 2.37 20.09
CA TYR A 752 15.66 1.73 19.44
C TYR A 752 15.35 0.26 19.18
N ALA A 753 15.91 -0.28 18.11
CA ALA A 753 15.77 -1.69 17.76
C ALA A 753 17.07 -2.20 17.14
N TYR A 754 17.24 -3.52 17.16
CA TYR A 754 18.30 -4.16 16.39
C TYR A 754 17.92 -4.20 14.90
N ASP A 755 18.89 -3.96 14.04
CA ASP A 755 18.82 -4.26 12.63
C ASP A 755 18.91 -5.79 12.43
N PRO A 756 17.88 -6.46 11.86
CA PRO A 756 17.91 -7.91 11.68
C PRO A 756 18.94 -8.38 10.65
N GLU A 757 19.45 -7.50 9.77
CA GLU A 757 20.45 -7.86 8.75
C GLU A 757 21.90 -7.73 9.26
N THR A 758 22.14 -6.90 10.29
CA THR A 758 23.52 -6.63 10.78
C THR A 758 23.73 -6.83 12.29
N GLY A 759 22.66 -6.85 13.10
CA GLY A 759 22.73 -6.81 14.56
C GLY A 759 23.05 -5.42 15.14
N ASP A 760 23.17 -4.37 14.31
CA ASP A 760 23.43 -3.01 14.78
C ASP A 760 22.26 -2.47 15.61
N VAL A 761 22.57 -1.72 16.68
CA VAL A 761 21.59 -0.83 17.31
C VAL A 761 21.29 0.32 16.35
N ARG A 762 20.02 0.54 16.00
CA ARG A 762 19.58 1.66 15.16
C ARG A 762 18.43 2.43 15.77
N LEU A 763 18.20 3.65 15.27
CA LEU A 763 17.04 4.46 15.63
C LEU A 763 15.76 3.80 15.10
N GLY A 764 14.75 3.65 15.96
CA GLY A 764 13.42 3.21 15.56
C GLY A 764 12.69 4.26 14.71
N ARG A 765 12.09 3.86 13.59
CA ARG A 765 11.46 4.76 12.60
C ARG A 765 10.05 4.34 12.19
N TYR A 766 9.80 3.04 11.99
CA TYR A 766 8.59 2.54 11.34
C TYR A 766 7.68 1.71 12.26
N GLY A 767 6.40 1.62 11.86
CA GLY A 767 5.32 1.10 12.68
C GLY A 767 4.81 2.09 13.75
N TRP A 768 3.74 1.69 14.46
CA TRP A 768 3.07 2.53 15.45
C TRP A 768 3.87 2.77 16.74
N LYS A 769 4.77 1.84 17.10
CA LYS A 769 5.65 1.95 18.28
C LYS A 769 7.15 2.09 17.88
N ALA A 770 7.39 2.55 16.65
CA ALA A 770 8.72 2.81 16.07
C ALA A 770 9.73 1.63 16.02
N GLY A 771 9.34 0.38 16.35
CA GLY A 771 10.27 -0.74 16.49
C GLY A 771 10.90 -1.31 15.20
N LYS A 772 10.75 -0.67 14.04
CA LYS A 772 11.41 -1.03 12.76
C LYS A 772 12.40 0.06 12.34
N VAL A 773 13.59 -0.33 11.90
CA VAL A 773 14.74 0.60 11.73
C VAL A 773 14.92 1.16 10.32
N SER A 774 14.40 0.45 9.32
CA SER A 774 14.50 0.77 7.89
C SER A 774 13.24 0.33 7.15
N LEU A 775 13.06 0.83 5.92
CA LEU A 775 12.04 0.36 4.98
C LEU A 775 12.17 -1.13 4.70
N ARG A 776 13.39 -1.62 4.42
CA ARG A 776 13.65 -3.03 4.14
C ARG A 776 13.26 -3.95 5.31
N HIS A 777 13.61 -3.58 6.54
CA HIS A 777 13.13 -4.25 7.76
C HIS A 777 11.59 -4.17 7.86
N GLN A 778 10.97 -3.01 7.60
CA GLN A 778 9.51 -2.87 7.66
C GLN A 778 8.77 -3.73 6.60
N VAL A 779 9.29 -3.86 5.38
CA VAL A 779 8.71 -4.73 4.34
C VAL A 779 8.84 -6.19 4.73
N ALA A 780 10.06 -6.66 5.09
CA ALA A 780 10.28 -8.06 5.46
C ALA A 780 9.53 -8.47 6.73
N ASN A 781 9.39 -7.56 7.72
CA ASN A 781 8.62 -7.82 8.94
C ASN A 781 7.13 -7.92 8.67
N ALA A 782 6.57 -7.08 7.78
CA ALA A 782 5.17 -7.17 7.37
C ALA A 782 4.89 -8.44 6.54
N ALA A 783 5.81 -8.80 5.63
CA ALA A 783 5.73 -10.02 4.83
C ALA A 783 5.61 -11.26 5.74
N LEU A 784 6.48 -11.40 6.76
CA LEU A 784 6.39 -12.50 7.72
C LEU A 784 5.13 -12.39 8.59
N LEU A 785 4.96 -11.29 9.33
CA LEU A 785 3.99 -11.23 10.41
C LEU A 785 2.55 -11.17 9.91
N ASP A 786 2.29 -10.42 8.83
CA ASP A 786 0.94 -10.12 8.37
C ASP A 786 0.54 -10.92 7.12
N MET A 787 1.50 -11.35 6.31
CA MET A 787 1.24 -12.13 5.09
C MET A 787 1.74 -13.59 5.15
N SER A 788 2.53 -13.95 6.17
CA SER A 788 3.15 -15.28 6.31
C SER A 788 4.02 -15.68 5.11
N VAL A 789 4.81 -14.73 4.62
CA VAL A 789 5.80 -14.89 3.55
C VAL A 789 7.19 -14.67 4.14
N THR A 790 8.11 -15.61 3.92
CA THR A 790 9.49 -15.54 4.41
C THR A 790 10.38 -14.68 3.51
N SER A 791 11.61 -14.42 3.93
CA SER A 791 12.62 -13.67 3.17
C SER A 791 14.03 -14.05 3.64
N SER A 792 15.07 -13.52 3.00
CA SER A 792 16.46 -13.61 3.48
C SER A 792 16.64 -13.12 4.92
N ILE A 793 15.86 -12.13 5.35
CA ILE A 793 15.87 -11.54 6.70
C ILE A 793 15.10 -12.39 7.72
N TYR A 794 14.03 -13.07 7.27
CA TYR A 794 13.16 -13.91 8.08
C TYR A 794 13.00 -15.27 7.39
N PRO A 795 13.95 -16.21 7.55
CA PRO A 795 14.11 -17.36 6.67
C PRO A 795 13.01 -18.43 6.79
N ASN A 796 12.32 -18.50 7.93
CA ASN A 796 11.27 -19.48 8.19
C ASN A 796 10.15 -18.88 9.05
N ARG A 797 8.97 -19.51 9.07
CA ARG A 797 7.81 -19.07 9.84
C ARG A 797 7.94 -19.26 11.35
N ASN A 798 8.90 -20.05 11.85
CA ASN A 798 9.18 -20.14 13.29
C ASN A 798 9.78 -18.85 13.85
N CYS A 799 10.23 -17.91 13.01
CA CYS A 799 10.46 -16.51 13.41
C CYS A 799 9.25 -15.87 14.14
N LEU A 800 8.02 -16.34 13.90
CA LEU A 800 6.84 -15.91 14.66
C LEU A 800 6.96 -16.24 16.16
N ALA A 801 7.69 -17.28 16.55
CA ALA A 801 7.78 -17.75 17.92
C ALA A 801 8.84 -17.02 18.77
N GLY A 802 9.85 -16.41 18.15
CA GLY A 802 10.91 -15.68 18.84
C GLY A 802 12.27 -15.77 18.16
N ALA A 803 13.27 -15.07 18.70
CA ALA A 803 14.60 -14.96 18.08
C ALA A 803 15.37 -16.29 18.02
N THR A 804 15.17 -17.21 18.98
CA THR A 804 15.88 -18.51 19.03
C THR A 804 15.48 -19.52 17.95
N HIS A 805 14.49 -19.17 17.13
CA HIS A 805 14.02 -20.00 16.00
C HIS A 805 14.13 -19.27 14.66
N CYS A 806 14.63 -18.02 14.69
CA CYS A 806 14.62 -17.10 13.56
C CYS A 806 16.00 -17.03 12.88
N ASP A 807 16.46 -18.18 12.41
CA ASP A 807 17.76 -18.34 11.76
C ASP A 807 17.70 -19.43 10.67
N ALA A 808 18.64 -19.41 9.74
CA ALA A 808 18.65 -20.34 8.61
C ALA A 808 19.10 -21.78 8.96
N ALA A 809 19.72 -22.03 10.12
CA ALA A 809 20.04 -23.38 10.59
C ALA A 809 18.84 -24.05 11.27
N SER A 810 17.90 -23.27 11.83
CA SER A 810 16.52 -23.70 12.15
C SER A 810 15.68 -23.98 10.90
N GLY A 811 16.19 -23.67 9.71
CA GLY A 811 15.59 -23.97 8.40
C GLY A 811 15.28 -22.72 7.58
N THR A 812 15.13 -22.91 6.26
CA THR A 812 14.73 -21.88 5.31
C THR A 812 13.56 -22.38 4.47
N GLU A 813 12.52 -21.56 4.34
CA GLU A 813 11.29 -21.84 3.59
C GLU A 813 11.17 -20.92 2.37
N PRO A 814 10.52 -21.34 1.28
CA PRO A 814 10.25 -20.47 0.13
C PRO A 814 9.51 -19.18 0.51
N GLY A 815 10.03 -18.06 0.02
CA GLY A 815 9.60 -16.69 0.34
C GLY A 815 10.08 -15.68 -0.70
N LEU A 816 10.00 -14.39 -0.38
CA LEU A 816 10.40 -13.31 -1.29
C LEU A 816 11.89 -13.42 -1.69
N PRO A 817 12.22 -13.44 -3.00
CA PRO A 817 13.58 -13.22 -3.48
C PRO A 817 14.13 -11.87 -3.01
N ASP A 818 15.44 -11.75 -2.79
CA ASP A 818 16.07 -10.49 -2.37
C ASP A 818 15.83 -9.35 -3.38
N GLU A 819 15.74 -9.65 -4.66
CA GLU A 819 15.35 -8.70 -5.72
C GLU A 819 13.91 -8.20 -5.56
N ALA A 820 12.96 -9.06 -5.18
CA ALA A 820 11.59 -8.67 -4.91
C ALA A 820 11.49 -7.79 -3.66
N LEU A 821 12.17 -8.18 -2.58
CA LEU A 821 12.26 -7.39 -1.34
C LEU A 821 12.94 -6.03 -1.59
N GLN A 822 13.97 -5.99 -2.44
CA GLN A 822 14.60 -4.75 -2.87
C GLN A 822 13.61 -3.88 -3.66
N LEU A 823 13.00 -4.40 -4.73
CA LEU A 823 12.06 -3.63 -5.57
C LEU A 823 10.87 -3.09 -4.76
N MET A 824 10.30 -3.87 -3.83
CA MET A 824 9.26 -3.38 -2.91
C MET A 824 9.76 -2.26 -1.98
N THR A 825 11.03 -2.33 -1.54
CA THR A 825 11.68 -1.26 -0.75
C THR A 825 11.92 -0.01 -1.60
N GLU A 826 12.36 -0.15 -2.84
CA GLU A 826 12.59 0.96 -3.79
C GLU A 826 11.28 1.65 -4.18
N TYR A 827 10.18 0.90 -4.34
CA TYR A 827 8.85 1.47 -4.51
C TYR A 827 8.47 2.40 -3.33
N LEU A 828 8.64 1.95 -2.09
CA LEU A 828 8.35 2.77 -0.90
C LEU A 828 9.33 3.95 -0.71
N HIS A 829 10.54 3.86 -1.27
CA HIS A 829 11.44 5.02 -1.37
C HIS A 829 10.92 6.09 -2.33
N LEU A 830 10.35 5.67 -3.46
CA LEU A 830 9.98 6.51 -4.60
C LEU A 830 8.49 6.91 -4.62
N LEU A 831 7.72 6.48 -3.63
CA LEU A 831 6.29 6.75 -3.47
C LEU A 831 6.05 8.15 -2.89
N ALA A 832 5.42 8.99 -3.70
CA ALA A 832 5.32 10.42 -3.45
C ALA A 832 4.25 10.80 -2.43
N VAL A 833 4.27 12.09 -2.06
CA VAL A 833 3.30 12.73 -1.17
C VAL A 833 2.49 13.75 -1.98
N PRO A 834 1.15 13.82 -1.86
CA PRO A 834 0.35 14.86 -2.51
C PRO A 834 0.74 16.27 -2.06
N ALA A 835 0.69 17.25 -2.96
CA ALA A 835 0.80 18.66 -2.54
C ALA A 835 -0.44 19.10 -1.73
N GLN A 836 -0.24 20.04 -0.80
CA GLN A 836 -1.32 20.60 0.00
C GLN A 836 -2.35 21.32 -0.88
N ARG A 837 -3.63 21.00 -0.70
CA ARG A 837 -4.79 21.59 -1.38
C ARG A 837 -5.20 22.91 -0.73
N SER A 838 -4.38 23.94 -0.89
CA SER A 838 -4.56 25.28 -0.30
C SER A 838 -4.73 26.41 -1.32
N LEU A 839 -4.76 26.10 -2.63
CA LEU A 839 -4.95 27.08 -3.71
C LEU A 839 -6.23 26.82 -4.49
N VAL A 840 -7.00 27.88 -4.76
CA VAL A 840 -8.15 27.82 -5.66
C VAL A 840 -7.66 27.52 -7.08
N SER A 841 -8.11 26.40 -7.62
CA SER A 841 -7.82 26.01 -9.00
C SER A 841 -8.66 26.84 -9.98
N GLY A 842 -8.07 27.22 -11.11
CA GLY A 842 -8.70 28.01 -12.17
C GLY A 842 -9.65 27.20 -13.05
N PHE A 843 -10.62 26.51 -12.44
CA PHE A 843 -11.68 25.82 -13.16
C PHE A 843 -12.43 26.80 -14.08
N PRO A 844 -12.91 26.34 -15.26
CA PRO A 844 -13.58 27.20 -16.22
C PRO A 844 -14.91 27.76 -15.70
N LYS A 845 -15.39 28.86 -16.29
CA LYS A 845 -16.64 29.49 -15.84
C LYS A 845 -17.84 28.58 -16.11
N GLY A 846 -18.57 28.25 -15.03
CA GLY A 846 -19.70 27.33 -15.03
C GLY A 846 -19.36 25.86 -14.82
N VAL A 847 -18.08 25.49 -14.72
CA VAL A 847 -17.64 24.13 -14.39
C VAL A 847 -17.49 24.01 -12.88
N SER A 848 -18.06 22.95 -12.28
CA SER A 848 -17.87 22.70 -10.85
C SER A 848 -16.45 22.23 -10.54
N PRO A 849 -15.77 22.77 -9.50
CA PRO A 849 -14.63 22.09 -8.92
C PRO A 849 -15.05 20.71 -8.38
N MET A 850 -14.08 19.80 -8.26
CA MET A 850 -14.25 18.55 -7.52
C MET A 850 -14.17 18.87 -6.02
N ALA A 851 -14.94 18.17 -5.18
CA ALA A 851 -15.17 18.56 -3.78
C ALA A 851 -13.90 18.68 -2.92
N TYR A 852 -12.81 17.97 -3.26
CA TYR A 852 -11.53 18.10 -2.57
C TYR A 852 -10.64 19.25 -3.06
N LEU A 853 -10.89 19.79 -4.26
CA LEU A 853 -10.22 21.00 -4.80
C LEU A 853 -11.04 22.29 -4.66
N ASP A 854 -12.28 22.20 -4.16
CA ASP A 854 -13.01 23.39 -3.70
C ASP A 854 -12.52 23.78 -2.30
N VAL A 855 -11.81 24.91 -2.20
CA VAL A 855 -11.00 25.24 -1.02
C VAL A 855 -11.10 26.72 -0.66
N GLU A 856 -10.96 27.02 0.63
CA GLU A 856 -11.00 28.38 1.21
C GLU A 856 -9.59 28.78 1.72
N PRO A 857 -8.69 29.38 0.89
CA PRO A 857 -7.29 29.57 1.26
C PRO A 857 -7.07 30.40 2.54
N ALA A 858 -7.90 31.43 2.76
CA ALA A 858 -7.81 32.27 3.95
C ALA A 858 -8.12 31.50 5.25
N LYS A 859 -9.08 30.58 5.19
CA LYS A 859 -9.52 29.73 6.30
C LYS A 859 -8.54 28.59 6.56
N ILE A 860 -7.92 28.05 5.50
CA ILE A 860 -6.79 27.10 5.60
C ILE A 860 -5.58 27.78 6.25
N ALA A 861 -5.23 29.00 5.84
CA ALA A 861 -4.14 29.78 6.45
C ALA A 861 -4.42 30.15 7.92
N GLN A 862 -5.68 30.50 8.25
CA GLN A 862 -6.12 30.68 9.65
C GLN A 862 -5.99 29.36 10.43
N GLY A 863 -6.36 28.22 9.85
CA GLY A 863 -6.23 26.91 10.47
C GLY A 863 -4.80 26.50 10.77
N GLU A 864 -3.85 26.82 9.89
CA GLU A 864 -2.41 26.63 10.13
C GLU A 864 -1.91 27.49 11.30
N GLN A 865 -2.42 28.73 11.44
CA GLN A 865 -2.12 29.59 12.58
C GLN A 865 -2.70 29.01 13.88
N VAL A 866 -3.96 28.53 13.87
CA VAL A 866 -4.59 27.86 15.02
C VAL A 866 -3.81 26.60 15.43
N PHE A 867 -3.40 25.76 14.46
CA PHE A 867 -2.59 24.55 14.69
C PHE A 867 -1.29 24.85 15.46
N LYS A 868 -0.62 25.95 15.11
CA LYS A 868 0.59 26.43 15.78
C LYS A 868 0.29 27.12 17.12
N ALA A 869 -0.82 27.86 17.23
CA ALA A 869 -1.22 28.59 18.43
C ALA A 869 -1.63 27.65 19.58
N ILE A 870 -2.39 26.58 19.29
CA ILE A 870 -2.73 25.56 20.30
C ILE A 870 -1.59 24.57 20.58
N ARG A 871 -0.54 24.61 19.76
CA ARG A 871 0.70 23.83 19.81
C ARG A 871 0.59 22.36 19.42
N CYS A 872 -0.27 22.03 18.45
CA CYS A 872 -0.22 20.71 17.78
C CYS A 872 1.16 20.41 17.18
N ASN A 873 1.87 21.45 16.71
CA ASN A 873 3.22 21.38 16.18
C ASN A 873 4.32 21.08 17.22
N ALA A 874 3.97 20.83 18.49
CA ALA A 874 4.93 20.34 19.50
C ALA A 874 5.46 18.95 19.13
N CYS A 875 4.56 18.02 18.74
CA CYS A 875 4.89 16.69 18.21
C CYS A 875 4.73 16.66 16.67
N HIS A 876 3.65 17.24 16.14
CA HIS A 876 3.39 17.27 14.69
C HIS A 876 4.18 18.38 13.97
N VAL A 877 5.51 18.26 14.03
CA VAL A 877 6.48 19.22 13.49
C VAL A 877 6.24 19.49 12.01
N SER A 878 5.88 20.74 11.70
CA SER A 878 5.34 21.13 10.39
C SER A 878 6.34 21.10 9.24
N GLU A 879 7.65 21.21 9.51
CA GLU A 879 8.68 21.26 8.47
C GLU A 879 9.96 20.57 8.95
N VAL A 880 10.55 19.74 8.07
CA VAL A 880 11.77 18.97 8.31
C VAL A 880 12.63 19.00 7.04
N GLN A 881 13.95 18.96 7.20
CA GLN A 881 14.90 18.89 6.09
C GLN A 881 15.44 17.46 5.98
N THR A 882 15.31 16.82 4.81
CA THR A 882 15.97 15.54 4.54
C THR A 882 17.47 15.76 4.24
N SER A 883 18.25 14.71 4.43
CA SER A 883 19.70 14.69 4.21
C SER A 883 20.07 14.09 2.85
N ALA A 884 21.36 14.00 2.56
CA ALA A 884 21.88 13.32 1.37
C ALA A 884 21.88 11.78 1.49
N ARG A 885 21.48 11.17 2.63
CA ARG A 885 21.77 9.75 2.95
C ARG A 885 21.08 8.68 2.07
N SER A 886 20.11 9.04 1.23
CA SER A 886 19.37 8.07 0.42
C SER A 886 20.12 7.68 -0.85
N ALA A 887 19.86 6.48 -1.37
CA ALA A 887 20.26 6.09 -2.73
C ALA A 887 19.54 6.91 -3.83
N PHE A 888 18.39 7.52 -3.52
CA PHE A 888 17.51 8.19 -4.49
C PHE A 888 17.55 9.71 -4.36
N ASP A 889 17.86 10.41 -5.45
CA ASP A 889 18.02 11.87 -5.49
C ASP A 889 16.69 12.60 -5.26
N GLU A 890 15.57 11.96 -5.64
CA GLU A 890 14.20 12.40 -5.42
C GLU A 890 13.90 12.78 -3.96
N VAL A 891 14.49 12.05 -3.01
CA VAL A 891 14.30 12.25 -1.56
C VAL A 891 15.51 12.89 -0.88
N ARG A 892 16.62 13.13 -1.59
CA ARG A 892 17.80 13.83 -1.06
C ARG A 892 17.52 15.32 -0.89
N ASN A 893 17.98 15.87 0.23
CA ASN A 893 18.06 17.31 0.49
C ASN A 893 16.73 18.09 0.27
N GLN A 894 15.58 17.44 0.44
CA GLN A 894 14.26 18.05 0.31
C GLN A 894 13.84 18.76 1.61
N THR A 895 13.30 19.97 1.51
CA THR A 895 12.48 20.56 2.57
C THR A 895 11.08 19.98 2.47
N ILE A 896 10.66 19.23 3.49
CA ILE A 896 9.41 18.46 3.53
C ILE A 896 8.53 18.91 4.69
N ARG A 897 7.22 18.64 4.60
CA ARG A 897 6.23 19.03 5.63
C ARG A 897 5.42 17.84 6.13
N PRO A 898 6.05 16.94 6.93
CA PRO A 898 5.45 15.68 7.32
C PRO A 898 4.50 15.78 8.52
N TYR A 899 4.54 16.90 9.26
CA TYR A 899 3.77 17.08 10.49
C TYR A 899 4.05 15.95 11.50
N THR A 900 5.32 15.66 11.74
CA THR A 900 5.81 14.66 12.70
C THR A 900 7.28 14.92 13.05
N ASP A 901 7.64 14.64 14.30
CA ASP A 901 9.02 14.51 14.78
C ASP A 901 9.56 13.06 14.74
N MET A 902 8.71 12.09 14.39
CA MET A 902 8.93 10.64 14.45
C MET A 902 9.21 10.08 15.86
N LEU A 903 8.95 10.84 16.93
CA LEU A 903 9.17 10.39 18.31
C LEU A 903 7.96 9.64 18.88
N LEU A 904 8.21 8.88 19.95
CA LEU A 904 7.19 8.32 20.84
C LEU A 904 6.73 9.37 21.85
N HIS A 905 5.41 9.48 22.03
CA HIS A 905 4.79 10.26 23.10
C HIS A 905 3.83 9.37 23.92
N ASP A 906 3.72 9.64 25.21
CA ASP A 906 2.64 9.09 26.04
C ASP A 906 1.32 9.77 25.64
N MET A 907 0.41 9.02 25.03
CA MET A 907 -0.91 9.52 24.62
C MET A 907 -2.01 9.26 25.67
N GLY A 908 -1.63 8.83 26.88
CA GLY A 908 -2.52 8.60 28.02
C GLY A 908 -3.23 7.24 28.02
N GLU A 909 -3.76 6.88 29.19
CA GLU A 909 -4.41 5.59 29.51
C GLU A 909 -5.52 5.20 28.53
N GLU A 910 -6.32 6.15 28.06
CA GLU A 910 -7.43 5.87 27.14
C GLU A 910 -6.97 5.34 25.77
N LEU A 911 -5.80 5.81 25.31
CA LEU A 911 -5.11 5.33 24.12
C LEU A 911 -4.05 4.25 24.43
N ALA A 912 -3.95 3.76 25.66
CA ALA A 912 -3.10 2.61 25.95
C ALA A 912 -3.66 1.32 25.35
N ASP A 913 -2.76 0.50 24.80
CA ASP A 913 -2.88 -0.95 24.81
C ASP A 913 -2.09 -1.52 26.01
N ASN A 914 -2.03 -2.84 26.18
CA ASN A 914 -1.23 -3.49 27.22
C ASN A 914 0.07 -4.13 26.68
N PHE A 915 0.48 -3.78 25.46
CA PHE A 915 1.58 -4.41 24.74
C PHE A 915 2.78 -3.47 24.62
N ALA A 916 3.97 -3.98 24.98
CA ALA A 916 5.21 -3.20 24.94
C ALA A 916 6.13 -3.63 23.79
N GLU A 917 6.85 -2.67 23.20
CA GLU A 917 7.76 -2.90 22.06
C GLU A 917 9.07 -2.12 22.29
N GLY A 918 10.05 -2.73 22.95
CA GLY A 918 11.25 -2.05 23.41
C GLY A 918 10.93 -0.99 24.47
N LEU A 919 11.33 0.27 24.24
CA LEU A 919 11.03 1.38 25.15
C LEU A 919 9.57 1.89 25.03
N ALA A 920 8.81 1.42 24.04
CA ALA A 920 7.43 1.84 23.84
C ALA A 920 6.47 1.03 24.74
N GLY A 921 6.11 1.59 25.90
CA GLY A 921 5.04 1.08 26.77
C GLY A 921 3.63 1.17 26.16
N GLY A 922 2.62 0.76 26.94
CA GLY A 922 1.23 0.63 26.48
C GLY A 922 0.62 1.87 25.81
N SER A 923 0.83 3.06 26.41
CA SER A 923 0.36 4.36 25.90
C SER A 923 1.35 5.10 25.00
N MET A 924 2.54 4.54 24.77
CA MET A 924 3.59 5.18 23.96
C MET A 924 3.35 4.94 22.47
N TRP A 925 3.10 6.01 21.71
CA TRP A 925 2.83 5.94 20.28
C TRP A 925 3.72 6.90 19.49
N ARG A 926 4.20 6.43 18.33
CA ARG A 926 4.98 7.23 17.39
C ARG A 926 4.08 8.26 16.70
N THR A 927 4.46 9.54 16.71
CA THR A 927 3.79 10.60 15.94
C THR A 927 3.67 10.21 14.46
N PRO A 928 2.47 9.93 13.90
CA PRO A 928 2.32 9.65 12.48
C PRO A 928 2.46 10.94 11.67
N ALA A 929 2.89 10.82 10.41
CA ALA A 929 2.81 11.94 9.47
C ALA A 929 1.34 12.26 9.16
N LEU A 930 1.01 13.53 8.95
CA LEU A 930 -0.35 13.97 8.59
C LEU A 930 -0.56 14.11 7.06
N TRP A 931 0.42 13.71 6.27
CA TRP A 931 0.37 13.63 4.82
C TRP A 931 -0.90 12.92 4.31
N GLY A 932 -1.63 13.57 3.40
CA GLY A 932 -2.82 13.01 2.78
C GLY A 932 -4.00 12.78 3.74
N ILE A 933 -3.98 13.29 4.96
CA ILE A 933 -5.06 13.00 5.92
C ILE A 933 -6.42 13.52 5.44
N GLY A 934 -6.46 14.60 4.65
CA GLY A 934 -7.66 15.10 3.97
C GLY A 934 -8.04 14.34 2.70
N TYR A 935 -7.18 13.45 2.19
CA TYR A 935 -7.45 12.53 1.08
C TYR A 935 -7.92 11.14 1.54
N THR A 936 -7.80 10.81 2.82
CA THR A 936 -7.96 9.44 3.37
C THR A 936 -9.31 8.79 2.99
N GLU A 937 -10.42 9.53 3.05
CA GLU A 937 -11.76 9.03 2.70
C GLU A 937 -11.94 8.85 1.17
N HIS A 938 -11.33 9.72 0.36
CA HIS A 938 -11.37 9.62 -1.11
C HIS A 938 -10.52 8.45 -1.64
N VAL A 939 -9.35 8.22 -1.03
CA VAL A 939 -8.47 7.07 -1.33
C VAL A 939 -9.18 5.75 -1.06
N ALA A 940 -9.99 5.70 -0.01
CA ALA A 940 -10.72 4.53 0.43
C ALA A 940 -11.91 4.13 -0.47
N ALA A 941 -12.32 4.97 -1.44
CA ALA A 941 -13.37 4.67 -2.42
C ALA A 941 -14.73 4.25 -1.82
N GLY A 942 -15.08 4.77 -0.64
CA GLY A 942 -16.29 4.38 0.11
C GLY A 942 -16.08 3.27 1.15
N THR A 943 -14.90 2.65 1.18
CA THR A 943 -14.47 1.78 2.30
C THR A 943 -14.44 2.59 3.61
N PRO A 944 -15.10 2.15 4.69
CA PRO A 944 -15.01 2.84 5.97
C PRO A 944 -13.57 2.84 6.51
N VAL A 945 -13.02 4.03 6.75
CA VAL A 945 -11.68 4.27 7.28
C VAL A 945 -11.74 5.13 8.55
N GLY A 946 -10.68 5.09 9.35
CA GLY A 946 -10.63 5.75 10.66
C GLY A 946 -9.23 6.19 11.05
N TYR A 947 -9.18 6.93 12.16
CA TYR A 947 -7.95 7.59 12.63
C TYR A 947 -7.45 6.97 13.95
N LEU A 948 -6.22 7.33 14.34
CA LEU A 948 -5.44 6.74 15.46
C LEU A 948 -4.93 5.32 15.16
N HIS A 949 -4.32 4.67 16.17
CA HIS A 949 -3.61 3.39 15.99
C HIS A 949 -4.55 2.22 15.68
N ASP A 950 -5.80 2.25 16.15
CA ASP A 950 -6.81 1.19 16.03
C ASP A 950 -8.02 1.60 15.17
N SER A 951 -7.92 2.70 14.41
CA SER A 951 -9.01 3.27 13.60
C SER A 951 -10.30 3.58 14.38
N ARG A 952 -10.27 3.69 15.72
CA ARG A 952 -11.49 3.91 16.53
C ARG A 952 -12.24 5.20 16.19
N ALA A 953 -11.49 6.25 15.86
CA ALA A 953 -12.01 7.59 15.65
C ALA A 953 -12.60 7.73 14.24
N ARG A 954 -13.89 8.06 14.17
CA ARG A 954 -14.65 8.24 12.92
C ARG A 954 -14.32 9.55 12.21
N THR A 955 -13.77 10.54 12.91
CA THR A 955 -13.49 11.89 12.39
C THR A 955 -12.19 12.46 12.96
N LEU A 956 -11.66 13.49 12.30
CA LEU A 956 -10.52 14.28 12.82
C LEU A 956 -10.84 14.91 14.18
N THR A 957 -12.08 15.33 14.41
CA THR A 957 -12.53 15.85 15.72
C THR A 957 -12.44 14.77 16.80
N GLU A 958 -12.94 13.56 16.54
CA GLU A 958 -12.78 12.44 17.49
C GLU A 958 -11.31 12.09 17.71
N ALA A 959 -10.50 12.11 16.65
CA ALA A 959 -9.07 11.82 16.74
C ALA A 959 -8.35 12.77 17.70
N ILE A 960 -8.60 14.08 17.59
CA ILE A 960 -8.04 15.10 18.49
C ILE A 960 -8.57 14.92 19.92
N LEU A 961 -9.85 14.63 20.10
CA LEU A 961 -10.47 14.47 21.43
C LEU A 961 -10.05 13.19 22.18
N TRP A 962 -9.48 12.20 21.49
CA TRP A 962 -8.85 11.04 22.11
C TRP A 962 -7.43 11.30 22.64
N HIS A 963 -6.76 12.40 22.27
CA HIS A 963 -5.39 12.67 22.71
C HIS A 963 -5.30 12.91 24.22
N GLY A 964 -4.58 12.08 24.97
CA GLY A 964 -4.26 12.29 26.39
C GLY A 964 -2.76 12.46 26.63
N GLY A 965 -2.33 12.24 27.88
CA GLY A 965 -0.92 12.22 28.27
C GLY A 965 -0.21 13.54 27.95
N GLU A 966 0.90 13.46 27.22
CA GLU A 966 1.69 14.62 26.74
C GLU A 966 0.85 15.62 25.92
N ALA A 967 -0.21 15.16 25.25
CA ALA A 967 -1.07 15.98 24.40
C ALA A 967 -2.34 16.51 25.12
N GLU A 968 -2.53 16.18 26.41
CA GLU A 968 -3.74 16.54 27.18
C GLU A 968 -4.00 18.06 27.18
N VAL A 969 -2.95 18.88 27.39
CA VAL A 969 -3.06 20.36 27.38
C VAL A 969 -3.45 20.88 25.99
N ILE A 970 -2.96 20.26 24.91
CA ILE A 970 -3.25 20.65 23.53
C ILE A 970 -4.69 20.26 23.15
N LYS A 971 -5.17 19.07 23.52
CA LYS A 971 -6.59 18.68 23.39
C LYS A 971 -7.49 19.68 24.10
N ASN A 972 -7.18 20.04 25.35
CA ASN A 972 -8.01 20.96 26.11
C ASN A 972 -8.05 22.38 25.51
N ARG A 973 -7.01 22.82 24.80
CA ARG A 973 -7.10 24.03 23.97
C ARG A 973 -8.08 23.87 22.80
N PHE A 974 -8.03 22.75 22.07
CA PHE A 974 -8.98 22.46 20.98
C PHE A 974 -10.45 22.44 21.44
N ILE A 975 -10.74 21.84 22.59
CA ILE A 975 -12.07 21.82 23.22
C ILE A 975 -12.59 23.25 23.46
N ASN A 976 -11.69 24.14 23.89
CA ASN A 976 -12.00 25.54 24.22
C ASN A 976 -11.91 26.52 23.02
N LEU A 977 -11.61 26.06 21.81
CA LEU A 977 -11.60 26.93 20.63
C LEU A 977 -13.00 27.49 20.32
N PRO A 978 -13.10 28.74 19.84
CA PRO A 978 -14.28 29.23 19.12
C PRO A 978 -14.62 28.33 17.93
N THR A 979 -15.89 28.24 17.56
CA THR A 979 -16.36 27.38 16.46
C THR A 979 -15.66 27.72 15.14
N GLU A 980 -15.45 29.00 14.83
CA GLU A 980 -14.76 29.45 13.61
C GLU A 980 -13.30 28.98 13.57
N GLU A 981 -12.54 29.13 14.66
CA GLU A 981 -11.15 28.67 14.75
C GLU A 981 -11.03 27.14 14.66
N ARG A 982 -11.97 26.41 15.28
CA ARG A 982 -12.08 24.95 15.14
C ARG A 982 -12.38 24.53 13.71
N GLN A 983 -13.29 25.22 13.00
CA GLN A 983 -13.56 24.92 11.59
C GLN A 983 -12.41 25.34 10.66
N ALA A 984 -11.67 26.41 10.98
CA ALA A 984 -10.45 26.77 10.27
C ALA A 984 -9.36 25.69 10.43
N LEU A 985 -9.11 25.23 11.65
CA LEU A 985 -8.18 24.12 11.92
C LEU A 985 -8.57 22.83 11.17
N LEU A 986 -9.86 22.48 11.16
CA LEU A 986 -10.35 21.32 10.41
C LEU A 986 -10.22 21.51 8.89
N ALA A 987 -10.43 22.71 8.36
CA ALA A 987 -10.17 23.03 6.95
C ALA A 987 -8.67 22.91 6.59
N PHE A 988 -7.78 23.37 7.47
CA PHE A 988 -6.34 23.17 7.33
C PHE A 988 -5.98 21.67 7.30
N LEU A 989 -6.43 20.88 8.27
CA LEU A 989 -6.15 19.44 8.28
C LEU A 989 -6.75 18.71 7.06
N LYS A 990 -7.92 19.14 6.56
CA LYS A 990 -8.53 18.61 5.32
C LYS A 990 -7.83 19.07 4.03
N SER A 991 -6.95 20.06 4.08
CA SER A 991 -6.09 20.48 2.96
C SER A 991 -4.82 19.62 2.82
N LEU A 992 -4.49 18.82 3.84
CA LEU A 992 -3.28 17.98 3.89
C LEU A 992 -3.44 16.64 3.13
#